data_AF-A0A9E0HEP9-F1
#
_entry.id   AF-A0A9E0HEP9-F1
#
_cell.length_a   1.000
_cell.length_b   1.000
_cell.length_c   1.000
_cell.angle_alpha   90.00
_cell.angle_beta   90.00
_cell.angle_gamma   90.00
#
_symmetry.space_group_name_H-M   'P 1'
#
loop_
_entity.id
_entity.type
_entity.pdbx_description
1 polymer ?
#
loop_
_entity_poly.entity_id
_entity_poly.type
_entity_poly.pdbx_seq_one_letter_code
_entity_poly.pdbx_strand_id
1 'polypeptide(L)'
;MTIHLLAGCQPTPLAGYLKALGVLRLVSEQRDPHARGRWTPAGFELTTSLTEDELIDFFVRDYAPTPIVAPWNGGSGYYAKDNQEGIGPIEASDHPRFERYRRAIAVGRAAVAKFKFEERPAGDDKAHLLTFLRAELDDDALPWVDAVVALTGDGPRFPPLLGTGGNDGRLDFTNNQMQRLAVTLLDSDPARAAAKLRAALFAVVAPVLDRDLVGQFAPAAGGGANAGPGFDGVAATNVWDYILSLEGTVAFAAAATRRDENSPSAMVFPFTVRSAAAGYASAAAGETDASRDEIWLPLWRSPASMAELTQLFGEGRAKVGRRSAVTGVDFARAIASLGTDRGVYAFERYGFHVRNGLAYFAVPLGTWQVGERTSVDLLGEIDNWLENLRRAGQHDHAPAALARSARAVDDAIMTLCQDGTPRAVQDLLIALGEVDKVAGRSPGARELLRSPLPMLSADWAPLADDQTPEYRLARALAACELRGAIIPYEWTRGRLAWSQSSSREVVWTTDDLVVNLGRVLRRRALKQTFESWSVSTRFDDLALFIDGEVDDRRIEALVRGLALVSQSPEEEASPAQTFGGASPAAFPLLRAAYALRAGAFQSHDALTAGRGDHVPTTGLLEAALAGDLRQATRLAERRLRAAGARLRFGPQFLPVPRAKRVAAALAFPLSDAADAALRTFITVWEP
;
A
#
# COMPACT_ATOMS: atom_id res chain seq x y z
N MET A 1 30.75 17.91 -22.17
CA MET A 1 29.94 16.69 -22.04
C MET A 1 28.63 16.91 -22.77
N THR A 2 28.24 15.93 -23.57
CA THR A 2 26.99 15.88 -24.33
C THR A 2 25.93 15.19 -23.49
N ILE A 3 24.67 15.63 -23.61
CA ILE A 3 23.52 14.99 -22.97
C ILE A 3 22.70 14.29 -24.06
N HIS A 4 22.52 12.98 -23.91
CA HIS A 4 21.72 12.14 -24.80
C HIS A 4 20.42 11.77 -24.12
N LEU A 5 19.29 12.12 -24.72
CA LEU A 5 17.98 11.61 -24.29
C LEU A 5 17.76 10.23 -24.91
N LEU A 6 17.86 9.19 -24.09
CA LEU A 6 17.60 7.81 -24.49
C LEU A 6 16.10 7.52 -24.35
N ALA A 7 15.29 8.05 -25.25
CA ALA A 7 13.82 7.93 -25.22
C ALA A 7 13.31 6.47 -25.28
N GLY A 8 14.12 5.53 -25.80
CA GLY A 8 13.82 4.10 -25.76
C GLY A 8 14.03 3.46 -24.39
N CYS A 9 14.68 4.16 -23.46
CA CYS A 9 14.92 3.73 -22.09
C CYS A 9 13.91 4.41 -21.15
N GLN A 10 12.79 3.72 -20.89
CA GLN A 10 11.75 4.18 -19.97
C GLN A 10 11.77 3.37 -18.68
N PRO A 11 11.30 3.94 -17.54
CA PRO A 11 11.15 3.18 -16.31
C PRO A 11 10.29 1.95 -16.49
N THR A 12 9.26 2.00 -17.35
CA THR A 12 8.33 0.91 -17.67
C THR A 12 8.34 0.60 -19.18
N PRO A 13 8.42 -0.68 -19.60
CA PRO A 13 8.53 -1.90 -18.79
C PRO A 13 9.93 -2.08 -18.17
N LEU A 14 10.10 -3.10 -17.31
CA LEU A 14 11.35 -3.37 -16.58
C LEU A 14 12.58 -3.45 -17.50
N ALA A 15 12.43 -3.99 -18.71
CA ALA A 15 13.50 -4.01 -19.72
C ALA A 15 14.06 -2.60 -20.03
N GLY A 16 13.20 -1.57 -20.08
CA GLY A 16 13.64 -0.19 -20.32
C GLY A 16 14.52 0.35 -19.20
N TYR A 17 14.16 0.06 -17.95
CA TYR A 17 14.95 0.44 -16.78
C TYR A 17 16.31 -0.27 -16.75
N LEU A 18 16.29 -1.58 -16.95
CA LEU A 18 17.51 -2.38 -16.97
C LEU A 18 18.44 -1.97 -18.12
N LYS A 19 17.89 -1.73 -19.32
CA LYS A 19 18.64 -1.21 -20.46
C LYS A 19 19.33 0.11 -20.14
N ALA A 20 18.65 1.05 -19.47
CA ALA A 20 19.25 2.32 -19.06
C ALA A 20 20.48 2.11 -18.17
N LEU A 21 20.37 1.22 -17.18
CA LEU A 21 21.48 0.85 -16.30
C LEU A 21 22.61 0.16 -17.07
N GLY A 22 22.29 -0.76 -17.99
CA GLY A 22 23.28 -1.43 -18.84
C GLY A 22 24.06 -0.43 -19.68
N VAL A 23 23.39 0.54 -20.29
CA VAL A 23 24.05 1.58 -21.09
C VAL A 23 24.97 2.44 -20.22
N LEU A 24 24.47 2.96 -19.09
CA LEU A 24 25.27 3.78 -18.19
C LEU A 24 26.49 3.01 -17.66
N ARG A 25 26.29 1.74 -17.29
CA ARG A 25 27.35 0.85 -16.81
C ARG A 25 28.45 0.66 -17.83
N LEU A 26 28.08 0.19 -19.03
CA LEU A 26 29.04 -0.16 -20.07
C LEU A 26 29.80 1.07 -20.58
N VAL A 27 29.12 2.21 -20.75
CA VAL A 27 29.80 3.46 -21.11
C VAL A 27 30.75 3.90 -20.00
N SER A 28 30.31 3.85 -18.74
CA SER A 28 31.13 4.26 -17.59
C SER A 28 32.37 3.38 -17.40
N GLU A 29 32.25 2.08 -17.58
CA GLU A 29 33.32 1.11 -17.32
C GLU A 29 34.32 1.03 -18.48
N GLN A 30 33.85 1.15 -19.73
CA GLN A 30 34.66 0.81 -20.90
C GLN A 30 35.09 2.03 -21.74
N ARG A 31 34.44 3.20 -21.57
CA ARG A 31 34.68 4.33 -22.48
C ARG A 31 34.82 5.70 -21.83
N ASP A 32 33.94 6.06 -20.91
CA ASP A 32 33.92 7.36 -20.24
C ASP A 32 33.62 7.20 -18.73
N PRO A 33 34.66 7.14 -17.87
CA PRO A 33 34.50 7.00 -16.41
C PRO A 33 33.73 8.14 -15.74
N HIS A 34 33.49 9.24 -16.44
CA HIS A 34 32.73 10.38 -15.92
C HIS A 34 31.27 10.40 -16.41
N ALA A 35 30.82 9.34 -17.10
CA ALA A 35 29.44 9.22 -17.53
C ALA A 35 28.48 9.22 -16.34
N ARG A 36 27.37 9.95 -16.49
CA ARG A 36 26.31 10.07 -15.47
C ARG A 36 24.94 9.92 -16.10
N GLY A 37 23.99 9.38 -15.35
CA GLY A 37 22.62 9.19 -15.82
C GLY A 37 21.56 9.75 -14.87
N ARG A 38 20.41 10.15 -15.40
CA ARG A 38 19.21 10.53 -14.61
C ARG A 38 17.91 10.18 -15.31
N TRP A 39 16.84 10.10 -14.54
CA TRP A 39 15.49 9.93 -15.06
C TRP A 39 14.81 11.28 -15.34
N THR A 40 14.11 11.36 -16.47
CA THR A 40 13.22 12.47 -16.85
C THR A 40 11.86 11.92 -17.29
N PRO A 41 10.81 12.74 -17.37
CA PRO A 41 9.52 12.31 -17.93
C PRO A 41 9.60 11.81 -19.38
N ALA A 42 10.63 12.22 -20.14
CA ALA A 42 10.82 11.82 -21.53
C ALA A 42 11.65 10.54 -21.70
N GLY A 43 12.31 10.05 -20.64
CA GLY A 43 13.19 8.89 -20.67
C GLY A 43 14.47 9.09 -19.85
N PHE A 44 15.43 8.21 -20.05
CA PHE A 44 16.74 8.29 -19.38
C PHE A 44 17.68 9.26 -20.10
N GLU A 45 18.30 10.16 -19.36
CA GLU A 45 19.34 11.05 -19.91
C GLU A 45 20.73 10.54 -19.53
N LEU A 46 21.59 10.32 -20.52
CA LEU A 46 23.00 9.97 -20.36
C LEU A 46 23.87 11.21 -20.65
N THR A 47 24.66 11.63 -19.68
CA THR A 47 25.70 12.65 -19.84
C THR A 47 27.04 11.97 -20.03
N THR A 48 27.73 12.21 -21.15
CA THR A 48 29.03 11.61 -21.47
C THR A 48 29.88 12.53 -22.36
N SER A 49 31.17 12.26 -22.53
CA SER A 49 32.01 12.90 -23.54
C SER A 49 31.68 12.49 -24.98
N LEU A 50 31.00 11.36 -25.20
CA LEU A 50 30.71 10.84 -26.54
C LEU A 50 29.59 11.63 -27.23
N THR A 51 29.71 11.80 -28.54
CA THR A 51 28.61 12.14 -29.45
C THR A 51 27.68 10.94 -29.66
N GLU A 52 26.54 11.14 -30.33
CA GLU A 52 25.60 10.05 -30.62
C GLU A 52 26.26 8.99 -31.51
N ASP A 53 26.95 9.40 -32.57
CA ASP A 53 27.61 8.46 -33.49
C ASP A 53 28.73 7.68 -32.80
N GLU A 54 29.52 8.33 -31.94
CA GLU A 54 30.55 7.65 -31.15
C GLU A 54 29.95 6.68 -30.12
N LEU A 55 28.79 7.01 -29.54
CA LEU A 55 28.07 6.11 -28.63
C LEU A 55 27.59 4.86 -29.37
N ILE A 56 27.02 5.03 -30.56
CA ILE A 56 26.57 3.91 -31.41
C ILE A 56 27.76 3.07 -31.88
N ASP A 57 28.85 3.72 -32.33
CA ASP A 57 30.05 3.03 -32.81
C ASP A 57 30.69 2.20 -31.69
N PHE A 58 30.76 2.75 -30.46
CA PHE A 58 31.23 2.04 -29.28
C PHE A 58 30.49 0.71 -29.08
N PHE A 59 29.17 0.71 -29.03
CA PHE A 59 28.41 -0.54 -28.80
C PHE A 59 28.53 -1.54 -29.94
N VAL A 60 28.58 -1.08 -31.18
CA VAL A 60 28.65 -1.97 -32.35
C VAL A 60 30.06 -2.56 -32.52
N ARG A 61 31.11 -1.77 -32.28
CA ARG A 61 32.49 -2.13 -32.64
C ARG A 61 33.40 -2.45 -31.46
N ASP A 62 33.27 -1.74 -30.35
CA ASP A 62 34.29 -1.76 -29.29
C ASP A 62 33.81 -2.47 -28.02
N TYR A 63 32.50 -2.43 -27.75
CA TYR A 63 31.88 -3.01 -26.57
C TYR A 63 32.27 -4.47 -26.36
N ALA A 64 32.84 -4.74 -25.18
CA ALA A 64 33.18 -6.06 -24.68
C ALA A 64 32.06 -6.57 -23.75
N PRO A 65 31.33 -7.64 -24.12
CA PRO A 65 30.22 -8.14 -23.31
C PRO A 65 30.64 -8.72 -21.97
N THR A 66 29.80 -8.53 -20.95
CA THR A 66 30.03 -9.10 -19.61
C THR A 66 29.85 -10.62 -19.68
N PRO A 67 30.75 -11.43 -19.09
CA PRO A 67 30.57 -12.88 -19.04
C PRO A 67 29.34 -13.28 -18.23
N ILE A 68 28.27 -13.67 -18.93
CA ILE A 68 26.99 -14.06 -18.35
C ILE A 68 26.78 -15.55 -18.65
N VAL A 69 27.15 -16.41 -17.69
CA VAL A 69 27.16 -17.87 -17.87
C VAL A 69 26.41 -18.57 -16.74
N ALA A 70 25.73 -19.68 -17.05
CA ALA A 70 25.01 -20.48 -16.06
C ALA A 70 25.27 -21.98 -16.24
N PRO A 71 26.50 -22.48 -16.01
CA PRO A 71 26.81 -23.91 -16.09
C PRO A 71 25.97 -24.78 -15.15
N TRP A 72 25.28 -24.20 -14.17
CA TRP A 72 24.35 -24.89 -13.28
C TRP A 72 22.92 -25.03 -13.84
N ASN A 73 22.62 -24.47 -15.01
CA ASN A 73 21.30 -24.56 -15.65
C ASN A 73 21.30 -25.55 -16.81
N GLY A 74 20.17 -26.22 -17.02
CA GLY A 74 19.90 -26.92 -18.28
C GLY A 74 19.41 -25.95 -19.34
N GLY A 75 19.84 -26.14 -20.60
CA GLY A 75 19.62 -25.20 -21.70
C GLY A 75 20.65 -24.08 -21.81
N SER A 76 21.66 -24.06 -20.94
CA SER A 76 22.71 -23.03 -20.86
C SER A 76 23.80 -23.16 -21.93
N GLY A 77 23.90 -24.34 -22.56
CA GLY A 77 24.93 -24.69 -23.55
C GLY A 77 26.03 -25.58 -22.98
N TYR A 78 26.04 -25.85 -21.67
CA TYR A 78 27.11 -26.64 -21.05
C TYR A 78 26.94 -28.15 -21.20
N TYR A 79 25.71 -28.62 -21.42
CA TYR A 79 25.38 -30.05 -21.48
C TYR A 79 25.06 -30.53 -22.90
N ALA A 80 25.19 -31.84 -23.15
CA ALA A 80 25.06 -32.41 -24.50
C ALA A 80 23.68 -32.19 -25.15
N LYS A 81 22.61 -32.06 -24.34
CA LYS A 81 21.23 -31.82 -24.79
C LYS A 81 20.90 -30.33 -24.93
N ASP A 82 21.83 -29.45 -24.56
CA ASP A 82 21.60 -28.01 -24.60
C ASP A 82 21.80 -27.45 -26.00
N ASN A 83 21.05 -26.38 -26.33
CA ASN A 83 21.28 -25.62 -27.55
C ASN A 83 22.68 -24.98 -27.53
N GLN A 84 23.51 -25.30 -28.52
CA GLN A 84 24.88 -24.78 -28.67
C GLN A 84 24.98 -23.49 -29.50
N GLU A 85 23.88 -23.00 -30.07
CA GLU A 85 23.85 -21.82 -30.95
C GLU A 85 24.32 -20.52 -30.26
N GLY A 86 24.29 -20.46 -28.92
CA GLY A 86 24.82 -19.32 -28.17
C GLY A 86 26.28 -19.50 -27.78
N ILE A 87 26.55 -20.51 -26.96
CA ILE A 87 27.89 -20.72 -26.39
C ILE A 87 28.95 -21.06 -27.45
N GLY A 88 28.59 -21.84 -28.46
CA GLY A 88 29.52 -22.35 -29.48
C GLY A 88 30.18 -21.23 -30.30
N PRO A 89 29.42 -20.30 -30.90
CA PRO A 89 30.00 -19.17 -31.65
C PRO A 89 30.93 -18.29 -30.80
N ILE A 90 30.59 -18.05 -29.54
CA ILE A 90 31.43 -17.24 -28.64
C ILE A 90 32.73 -17.98 -28.29
N GLU A 91 32.64 -19.28 -28.01
CA GLU A 91 33.80 -20.13 -27.70
C GLU A 91 34.76 -20.24 -28.90
N ALA A 92 34.23 -20.33 -30.12
CA ALA A 92 34.99 -20.43 -31.36
C ALA A 92 35.50 -19.08 -31.91
N SER A 93 34.89 -17.96 -31.53
CA SER A 93 35.30 -16.63 -31.98
C SER A 93 36.72 -16.32 -31.52
N ASP A 94 37.54 -15.67 -32.37
CA ASP A 94 38.85 -15.13 -32.02
C ASP A 94 38.81 -13.63 -31.67
N HIS A 95 37.64 -13.00 -31.78
CA HIS A 95 37.49 -11.56 -31.60
C HIS A 95 37.86 -11.14 -30.16
N PRO A 96 38.72 -10.11 -29.95
CA PRO A 96 39.18 -9.68 -28.63
C PRO A 96 38.05 -9.35 -27.63
N ARG A 97 36.96 -8.72 -28.10
CA ARG A 97 35.77 -8.40 -27.27
C ARG A 97 35.19 -9.59 -26.48
N PHE A 98 35.35 -10.82 -26.96
CA PHE A 98 34.82 -12.03 -26.30
C PHE A 98 35.87 -12.78 -25.47
N GLU A 99 37.10 -12.25 -25.32
CA GLU A 99 38.16 -12.92 -24.57
C GLU A 99 37.76 -13.26 -23.13
N ARG A 100 37.23 -12.28 -22.39
CA ARG A 100 36.75 -12.46 -21.01
C ARG A 100 35.64 -13.49 -20.93
N TYR A 101 34.73 -13.46 -21.91
CA TYR A 101 33.62 -14.39 -22.02
C TYR A 101 34.09 -15.84 -22.23
N ARG A 102 35.07 -16.03 -23.14
CA ARG A 102 35.68 -17.33 -23.41
C ARG A 102 36.38 -17.92 -22.18
N ARG A 103 37.07 -17.08 -21.38
CA ARG A 103 37.67 -17.53 -20.12
C ARG A 103 36.62 -18.05 -19.13
N ALA A 104 35.53 -17.30 -18.94
CA ALA A 104 34.43 -17.74 -18.07
C ALA A 104 33.77 -19.05 -18.56
N ILE A 105 33.60 -19.20 -19.89
CA ILE A 105 33.10 -20.46 -20.48
C ILE A 105 34.06 -21.62 -20.19
N ALA A 106 35.36 -21.43 -20.37
CA ALA A 106 36.37 -22.45 -20.11
C ALA A 106 36.37 -22.89 -18.63
N VAL A 107 36.25 -21.95 -17.69
CA VAL A 107 36.09 -22.28 -16.25
C VAL A 107 34.80 -23.08 -16.01
N GLY A 108 33.68 -22.68 -16.62
CA GLY A 108 32.43 -23.42 -16.53
C GLY A 108 32.52 -24.86 -17.06
N ARG A 109 33.16 -25.06 -18.23
CA ARG A 109 33.41 -26.39 -18.82
C ARG A 109 34.30 -27.23 -17.92
N ALA A 110 35.37 -26.64 -17.38
CA ALA A 110 36.28 -27.32 -16.45
C ALA A 110 35.57 -27.74 -15.16
N ALA A 111 34.67 -26.88 -14.63
CA ALA A 111 33.86 -27.20 -13.46
C ALA A 111 32.91 -28.38 -13.73
N VAL A 112 32.14 -28.34 -14.83
CA VAL A 112 31.23 -29.42 -15.23
C VAL A 112 31.98 -30.75 -15.41
N ALA A 113 33.15 -30.72 -16.06
CA ALA A 113 34.00 -31.90 -16.23
C ALA A 113 34.57 -32.42 -14.89
N LYS A 114 35.02 -31.53 -14.01
CA LYS A 114 35.59 -31.89 -12.69
C LYS A 114 34.58 -32.63 -11.83
N PHE A 115 33.33 -32.18 -11.80
CA PHE A 115 32.24 -32.83 -11.05
C PHE A 115 31.57 -33.97 -11.82
N LYS A 116 31.96 -34.21 -13.08
CA LYS A 116 31.40 -35.25 -13.97
C LYS A 116 29.89 -35.13 -14.17
N PHE A 117 29.39 -33.90 -14.28
CA PHE A 117 27.97 -33.67 -14.54
C PHE A 117 27.66 -33.88 -16.04
N GLU A 118 26.81 -34.86 -16.34
CA GLU A 118 26.30 -35.10 -17.70
C GLU A 118 25.04 -34.28 -18.01
N GLU A 119 24.31 -33.91 -16.97
CA GLU A 119 23.11 -33.07 -17.01
C GLU A 119 23.16 -32.01 -15.89
N ARG A 120 22.21 -31.07 -15.91
CA ARG A 120 22.13 -30.00 -14.90
C ARG A 120 22.16 -30.57 -13.47
N PRO A 121 23.00 -30.03 -12.56
CA PRO A 121 23.01 -30.46 -11.18
C PRO A 121 21.76 -29.96 -10.43
N ALA A 122 21.39 -30.69 -9.38
CA ALA A 122 20.27 -30.36 -8.50
C ALA A 122 20.68 -30.47 -7.02
N GLY A 123 19.90 -29.86 -6.13
CA GLY A 123 20.17 -29.94 -4.68
C GLY A 123 21.59 -29.51 -4.31
N ASP A 124 22.25 -30.33 -3.50
CA ASP A 124 23.60 -30.07 -2.98
C ASP A 124 24.65 -29.99 -4.08
N ASP A 125 24.52 -30.76 -5.16
CA ASP A 125 25.43 -30.69 -6.31
C ASP A 125 25.40 -29.32 -6.98
N LYS A 126 24.21 -28.69 -7.07
CA LYS A 126 24.07 -27.33 -7.58
C LYS A 126 24.75 -26.33 -6.63
N ALA A 127 24.61 -26.53 -5.32
CA ALA A 127 25.23 -25.69 -4.31
C ALA A 127 26.77 -25.80 -4.34
N HIS A 128 27.31 -27.01 -4.46
CA HIS A 128 28.75 -27.25 -4.59
C HIS A 128 29.32 -26.63 -5.87
N LEU A 129 28.63 -26.79 -7.01
CA LEU A 129 29.05 -26.18 -8.26
C LEU A 129 29.09 -24.66 -8.17
N LEU A 130 28.04 -24.03 -7.63
CA LEU A 130 27.98 -22.57 -7.46
C LEU A 130 29.10 -22.07 -6.53
N THR A 131 29.37 -22.79 -5.43
CA THR A 131 30.46 -22.46 -4.51
C THR A 131 31.82 -22.55 -5.21
N PHE A 132 32.04 -23.60 -6.00
CA PHE A 132 33.28 -23.78 -6.75
C PHE A 132 33.47 -22.67 -7.80
N LEU A 133 32.43 -22.38 -8.58
CA LEU A 133 32.49 -21.34 -9.61
C LEU A 133 32.74 -19.96 -9.02
N ARG A 134 32.16 -19.63 -7.87
CA ARG A 134 32.43 -18.36 -7.17
C ARG A 134 33.91 -18.22 -6.78
N ALA A 135 34.61 -19.32 -6.53
CA ALA A 135 36.02 -19.31 -6.15
C ALA A 135 36.99 -19.27 -7.36
N GLU A 136 36.55 -19.73 -8.53
CA GLU A 136 37.42 -19.96 -9.69
C GLU A 136 37.16 -19.03 -10.87
N LEU A 137 35.97 -18.41 -10.93
CA LEU A 137 35.67 -17.42 -11.95
C LEU A 137 36.49 -16.14 -11.75
N ASP A 138 36.96 -15.57 -12.86
CA ASP A 138 37.60 -14.25 -12.88
C ASP A 138 36.64 -13.17 -12.31
N ASP A 139 37.22 -12.10 -11.75
CA ASP A 139 36.49 -10.94 -11.22
C ASP A 139 35.48 -10.35 -12.24
N ASP A 140 35.75 -10.48 -13.54
CA ASP A 140 34.87 -10.03 -14.62
C ASP A 140 33.51 -10.75 -14.65
N ALA A 141 33.43 -11.99 -14.14
CA ALA A 141 32.22 -12.82 -14.16
C ALA A 141 31.48 -12.86 -12.81
N LEU A 142 32.14 -12.47 -11.71
CA LEU A 142 31.54 -12.47 -10.37
C LEU A 142 30.32 -11.54 -10.25
N PRO A 143 30.27 -10.34 -10.86
CA PRO A 143 29.07 -9.50 -10.83
C PRO A 143 27.80 -10.21 -11.34
N TRP A 144 27.93 -11.07 -12.36
CA TRP A 144 26.80 -11.88 -12.83
C TRP A 144 26.36 -12.92 -11.80
N VAL A 145 27.32 -13.60 -11.16
CA VAL A 145 27.04 -14.57 -10.09
C VAL A 145 26.32 -13.89 -8.93
N ASP A 146 26.80 -12.71 -8.51
CA ASP A 146 26.17 -11.92 -7.45
C ASP A 146 24.75 -11.48 -7.83
N ALA A 147 24.48 -11.16 -9.09
CA ALA A 147 23.15 -10.80 -9.55
C ALA A 147 22.14 -11.96 -9.49
N VAL A 148 22.58 -13.20 -9.74
CA VAL A 148 21.69 -14.36 -9.87
C VAL A 148 21.57 -15.24 -8.63
N VAL A 149 22.50 -15.18 -7.68
CA VAL A 149 22.49 -16.08 -6.53
C VAL A 149 23.12 -15.47 -5.29
N ALA A 150 22.49 -15.70 -4.13
CA ALA A 150 23.14 -15.57 -2.84
C ALA A 150 23.38 -16.97 -2.25
N LEU A 151 24.63 -17.25 -1.86
CA LEU A 151 24.98 -18.47 -1.14
C LEU A 151 24.74 -18.25 0.35
N THR A 152 23.69 -18.86 0.90
CA THR A 152 23.33 -18.78 2.33
C THR A 152 23.78 -20.04 3.07
N GLY A 153 23.75 -20.00 4.41
CA GLY A 153 24.03 -21.20 5.23
C GLY A 153 23.10 -22.39 4.95
N ASP A 154 21.88 -22.11 4.45
CA ASP A 154 20.87 -23.13 4.10
C ASP A 154 20.87 -23.47 2.60
N GLY A 155 21.93 -23.09 1.87
CA GLY A 155 22.10 -23.31 0.43
C GLY A 155 21.83 -22.08 -0.44
N PRO A 156 21.81 -22.24 -1.77
CA PRO A 156 21.63 -21.13 -2.71
C PRO A 156 20.21 -20.57 -2.67
N ARG A 157 20.10 -19.25 -2.71
CA ARG A 157 18.85 -18.49 -2.85
C ARG A 157 18.91 -17.62 -4.10
N PHE A 158 17.80 -17.51 -4.83
CA PHE A 158 17.75 -16.83 -6.12
C PHE A 158 16.83 -15.59 -6.04
N PRO A 159 17.31 -14.40 -6.40
CA PRO A 159 16.51 -13.19 -6.39
C PRO A 159 15.46 -13.22 -7.52
N PRO A 160 14.31 -12.54 -7.34
CA PRO A 160 13.19 -12.61 -8.29
C PRO A 160 13.53 -12.11 -9.71
N LEU A 161 14.48 -11.17 -9.80
CA LEU A 161 14.88 -10.50 -11.05
C LEU A 161 15.41 -11.46 -12.12
N LEU A 162 16.08 -12.55 -11.72
CA LEU A 162 16.73 -13.50 -12.65
C LEU A 162 16.24 -14.94 -12.46
N GLY A 163 15.04 -15.09 -11.89
CA GLY A 163 14.37 -16.37 -11.70
C GLY A 163 15.16 -17.36 -10.85
N THR A 164 15.32 -18.60 -11.31
CA THR A 164 15.96 -19.67 -10.50
C THR A 164 17.44 -19.87 -10.83
N GLY A 165 18.16 -18.74 -10.88
CA GLY A 165 19.59 -18.69 -11.18
C GLY A 165 19.88 -18.47 -12.65
N GLY A 166 19.27 -17.46 -13.27
CA GLY A 166 19.51 -17.11 -14.68
C GLY A 166 18.54 -17.77 -15.67
N ASN A 167 17.35 -18.19 -15.22
CA ASN A 167 16.33 -18.79 -16.08
C ASN A 167 14.90 -18.39 -15.68
N ASP A 168 13.99 -18.44 -16.66
CA ASP A 168 12.55 -18.31 -16.46
C ASP A 168 11.79 -19.45 -17.15
N GLY A 169 11.26 -20.38 -16.36
CA GLY A 169 10.72 -21.63 -16.87
C GLY A 169 11.76 -22.43 -17.68
N ARG A 170 11.52 -22.57 -18.99
CA ARG A 170 12.45 -23.25 -19.92
C ARG A 170 13.41 -22.30 -20.63
N LEU A 171 13.23 -20.99 -20.46
CA LEU A 171 14.06 -19.98 -21.09
C LEU A 171 15.32 -19.78 -20.23
N ASP A 172 16.50 -20.12 -20.77
CA ASP A 172 17.77 -19.79 -20.13
C ASP A 172 18.23 -18.40 -20.58
N PHE A 173 18.45 -17.48 -19.64
CA PHE A 173 18.80 -16.11 -19.97
C PHE A 173 20.21 -16.01 -20.56
N THR A 174 21.13 -16.87 -20.11
CA THR A 174 22.55 -16.82 -20.47
C THR A 174 22.76 -17.27 -21.91
N ASN A 175 22.17 -18.40 -22.30
CA ASN A 175 22.30 -18.89 -23.67
C ASN A 175 21.60 -17.97 -24.67
N ASN A 176 20.44 -17.40 -24.29
CA ASN A 176 19.73 -16.43 -25.12
C ASN A 176 20.55 -15.14 -25.30
N GLN A 177 21.25 -14.67 -24.25
CA GLN A 177 22.20 -13.56 -24.37
C GLN A 177 23.31 -13.89 -25.36
N MET A 178 23.92 -15.07 -25.24
CA MET A 178 25.02 -15.50 -26.11
C MET A 178 24.59 -15.60 -27.58
N GLN A 179 23.40 -16.17 -27.85
CA GLN A 179 22.83 -16.23 -29.21
C GLN A 179 22.66 -14.83 -29.80
N ARG A 180 22.10 -13.90 -29.03
CA ARG A 180 21.89 -12.51 -29.46
C ARG A 180 23.20 -11.76 -29.68
N LEU A 181 24.19 -11.97 -28.83
CA LEU A 181 25.53 -11.41 -29.00
C LEU A 181 26.18 -11.95 -30.28
N ALA A 182 26.10 -13.26 -30.53
CA ALA A 182 26.64 -13.87 -31.74
C ALA A 182 25.97 -13.30 -33.01
N VAL A 183 24.64 -13.33 -33.07
CA VAL A 183 23.88 -12.82 -34.22
C VAL A 183 24.15 -11.33 -34.46
N THR A 184 24.34 -10.53 -33.41
CA THR A 184 24.46 -9.08 -33.51
C THR A 184 25.90 -8.61 -33.76
N LEU A 185 26.89 -9.24 -33.13
CA LEU A 185 28.28 -8.77 -33.09
C LEU A 185 29.24 -9.63 -33.91
N LEU A 186 28.87 -10.87 -34.27
CA LEU A 186 29.68 -11.75 -35.12
C LEU A 186 29.07 -11.87 -36.53
N ASP A 187 27.75 -12.07 -36.62
CA ASP A 187 27.11 -12.45 -37.89
C ASP A 187 26.41 -11.29 -38.62
N SER A 188 26.12 -10.18 -37.94
CA SER A 188 25.39 -9.05 -38.53
C SER A 188 26.30 -8.02 -39.17
N ASP A 189 25.83 -7.44 -40.28
CA ASP A 189 26.34 -6.18 -40.80
C ASP A 189 26.31 -5.08 -39.70
N PRO A 190 27.44 -4.39 -39.43
CA PRO A 190 27.51 -3.31 -38.46
C PRO A 190 26.48 -2.20 -38.69
N ALA A 191 26.14 -1.86 -39.94
CA ALA A 191 25.16 -0.82 -40.22
C ALA A 191 23.75 -1.23 -39.76
N ARG A 192 23.38 -2.49 -39.97
CA ARG A 192 22.12 -3.06 -39.46
C ARG A 192 22.10 -3.13 -37.94
N ALA A 193 23.21 -3.54 -37.30
CA ALA A 193 23.33 -3.56 -35.86
C ALA A 193 23.18 -2.15 -35.26
N ALA A 194 23.81 -1.14 -35.89
CA ALA A 194 23.71 0.27 -35.52
C ALA A 194 22.29 0.82 -35.67
N ALA A 195 21.57 0.47 -36.74
CA ALA A 195 20.19 0.89 -36.95
C ALA A 195 19.25 0.34 -35.88
N LYS A 196 19.40 -0.95 -35.53
CA LYS A 196 18.66 -1.57 -34.42
C LYS A 196 19.02 -0.91 -33.08
N LEU A 197 20.30 -0.61 -32.84
CA LEU A 197 20.72 0.05 -31.60
C LEU A 197 20.13 1.45 -31.47
N ARG A 198 20.15 2.26 -32.54
CA ARG A 198 19.52 3.59 -32.53
C ARG A 198 18.04 3.50 -32.18
N ALA A 199 17.32 2.53 -32.74
CA ALA A 199 15.93 2.31 -32.39
C ALA A 199 15.72 1.91 -30.92
N ALA A 200 16.59 1.05 -30.38
CA ALA A 200 16.54 0.64 -28.97
C ALA A 200 16.83 1.82 -28.01
N LEU A 201 17.78 2.69 -28.34
CA LEU A 201 18.20 3.78 -27.46
C LEU A 201 17.31 5.02 -27.58
N PHE A 202 17.01 5.44 -28.81
CA PHE A 202 16.38 6.73 -29.11
C PHE A 202 14.90 6.63 -29.48
N ALA A 203 14.30 5.43 -29.43
CA ALA A 203 12.92 5.17 -29.83
C ALA A 203 12.60 5.62 -31.27
N VAL A 204 13.62 5.64 -32.15
CA VAL A 204 13.41 5.86 -33.59
C VAL A 204 12.86 4.60 -34.25
N VAL A 205 12.20 4.76 -35.40
CA VAL A 205 11.62 3.62 -36.12
C VAL A 205 12.71 2.64 -36.55
N ALA A 206 12.60 1.40 -36.07
CA ALA A 206 13.54 0.33 -36.37
C ALA A 206 13.24 -0.35 -37.73
N PRO A 207 14.22 -1.04 -38.34
CA PRO A 207 13.94 -2.14 -39.26
C PRO A 207 13.27 -3.32 -38.52
N VAL A 208 12.80 -4.33 -39.28
CA VAL A 208 12.06 -5.52 -38.81
C VAL A 208 12.57 -6.07 -37.46
N LEU A 209 11.65 -6.21 -36.49
CA LEU A 209 11.91 -6.80 -35.18
C LEU A 209 12.23 -8.29 -35.29
N ASP A 210 13.06 -8.79 -34.37
CA ASP A 210 13.44 -10.20 -34.30
C ASP A 210 12.31 -11.00 -33.63
N ARG A 211 11.98 -12.17 -34.19
CA ARG A 211 10.95 -13.07 -33.64
C ARG A 211 11.52 -13.84 -32.45
N ASP A 212 11.65 -13.17 -31.32
CA ASP A 212 12.24 -13.73 -30.12
C ASP A 212 11.47 -13.37 -28.85
N LEU A 213 11.60 -14.23 -27.84
CA LEU A 213 11.06 -14.00 -26.51
C LEU A 213 11.99 -13.10 -25.70
N VAL A 214 11.49 -12.00 -25.14
CA VAL A 214 12.25 -11.16 -24.17
C VAL A 214 12.33 -11.81 -22.78
N GLY A 215 11.55 -12.86 -22.54
CA GLY A 215 11.37 -13.43 -21.20
C GLY A 215 10.49 -12.51 -20.35
N GLN A 216 10.80 -12.42 -19.05
CA GLN A 216 9.93 -11.76 -18.08
C GLN A 216 9.96 -10.22 -18.09
N PHE A 217 10.94 -9.58 -18.76
CA PHE A 217 11.22 -8.15 -18.62
C PHE A 217 10.36 -7.20 -19.47
N ALA A 218 9.71 -7.71 -20.52
CA ALA A 218 8.84 -6.92 -21.38
C ALA A 218 7.53 -7.68 -21.66
N PRO A 219 6.55 -7.64 -20.74
CA PRO A 219 5.31 -8.40 -20.87
C PRO A 219 4.56 -8.15 -22.20
N ALA A 220 4.54 -6.91 -22.67
CA ALA A 220 3.90 -6.52 -23.92
C ALA A 220 4.57 -7.11 -25.18
N ALA A 221 5.87 -7.43 -25.12
CA ALA A 221 6.62 -8.02 -26.24
C ALA A 221 6.54 -9.56 -26.27
N GLY A 222 5.90 -10.19 -25.28
CA GLY A 222 5.85 -11.65 -25.11
C GLY A 222 4.90 -12.40 -26.04
N GLY A 223 4.28 -11.72 -27.02
CA GLY A 223 3.29 -12.28 -27.96
C GLY A 223 2.03 -12.83 -27.29
N GLY A 224 1.20 -13.54 -28.04
CA GLY A 224 -0.03 -14.20 -27.57
C GLY A 224 -1.32 -13.48 -27.98
N ALA A 225 -2.42 -13.81 -27.30
CA ALA A 225 -3.74 -13.31 -27.65
C ALA A 225 -3.78 -11.76 -27.65
N ASN A 226 -4.31 -11.18 -28.73
CA ASN A 226 -4.40 -9.73 -28.97
C ASN A 226 -3.06 -8.96 -29.01
N ALA A 227 -1.92 -9.65 -29.19
CA ALA A 227 -0.60 -9.00 -29.29
C ALA A 227 -0.21 -8.55 -30.71
N GLY A 228 -1.13 -8.57 -31.67
CA GLY A 228 -0.90 -8.18 -33.07
C GLY A 228 -2.21 -7.99 -33.84
N PRO A 229 -2.14 -7.61 -35.14
CA PRO A 229 -3.32 -7.53 -35.98
C PRO A 229 -3.92 -8.94 -36.19
N GLY A 230 -4.98 -9.25 -35.45
CA GLY A 230 -5.65 -10.56 -35.41
C GLY A 230 -5.97 -11.00 -33.98
N PHE A 231 -6.29 -12.28 -33.81
CA PHE A 231 -6.56 -12.85 -32.48
C PHE A 231 -5.27 -13.21 -31.70
N ASP A 232 -4.14 -13.38 -32.38
CA ASP A 232 -2.83 -13.72 -31.80
C ASP A 232 -1.70 -12.92 -32.45
N GLY A 233 -0.68 -12.55 -31.67
CA GLY A 233 0.55 -11.91 -32.13
C GLY A 233 1.80 -12.74 -31.83
N VAL A 234 2.80 -12.63 -32.70
CA VAL A 234 4.11 -13.28 -32.51
C VAL A 234 4.97 -12.43 -31.58
N ALA A 235 5.71 -13.06 -30.66
CA ALA A 235 6.69 -12.36 -29.84
C ALA A 235 7.76 -11.73 -30.75
N ALA A 236 7.95 -10.42 -30.62
CA ALA A 236 8.88 -9.67 -31.45
C ALA A 236 9.58 -8.61 -30.60
N THR A 237 10.90 -8.52 -30.70
CA THR A 237 11.72 -7.61 -29.91
C THR A 237 12.92 -7.11 -30.68
N ASN A 238 13.46 -5.97 -30.27
CA ASN A 238 14.78 -5.57 -30.69
C ASN A 238 15.82 -6.40 -29.93
N VAL A 239 16.82 -6.93 -30.63
CA VAL A 239 17.89 -7.73 -30.04
C VAL A 239 18.68 -6.95 -28.96
N TRP A 240 18.90 -5.65 -29.19
CA TRP A 240 19.65 -4.79 -28.27
C TRP A 240 18.91 -4.52 -26.97
N ASP A 241 17.57 -4.52 -26.99
CA ASP A 241 16.78 -4.34 -25.76
C ASP A 241 17.10 -5.44 -24.76
N TYR A 242 17.21 -6.69 -25.22
CA TYR A 242 17.55 -7.82 -24.36
C TYR A 242 19.02 -7.79 -23.94
N ILE A 243 19.94 -7.56 -24.90
CA ILE A 243 21.38 -7.52 -24.62
C ILE A 243 21.65 -6.51 -23.50
N LEU A 244 21.18 -5.28 -23.67
CA LEU A 244 21.43 -4.19 -22.72
C LEU A 244 20.63 -4.34 -21.43
N SER A 245 19.42 -4.91 -21.48
CA SER A 245 18.67 -5.23 -20.26
C SER A 245 19.44 -6.21 -19.38
N LEU A 246 19.95 -7.31 -19.95
CA LEU A 246 20.67 -8.30 -19.15
C LEU A 246 21.99 -7.72 -18.62
N GLU A 247 22.69 -6.92 -19.41
CA GLU A 247 23.87 -6.17 -18.96
C GLU A 247 23.56 -5.22 -17.79
N GLY A 248 22.35 -4.68 -17.71
CA GLY A 248 21.88 -3.85 -16.60
C GLY A 248 21.52 -4.63 -15.34
N THR A 249 21.16 -5.91 -15.44
CA THR A 249 20.86 -6.74 -14.26
C THR A 249 22.08 -6.97 -13.37
N VAL A 250 23.28 -6.89 -13.95
CA VAL A 250 24.56 -7.02 -13.26
C VAL A 250 24.84 -5.88 -12.28
N ALA A 251 24.11 -4.76 -12.40
CA ALA A 251 24.18 -3.67 -11.41
C ALA A 251 23.57 -4.04 -10.04
N PHE A 252 22.86 -5.17 -9.95
CA PHE A 252 22.25 -5.67 -8.73
C PHE A 252 23.06 -6.85 -8.17
N ALA A 253 23.20 -6.91 -6.85
CA ALA A 253 23.92 -7.98 -6.17
C ALA A 253 23.09 -8.54 -5.01
N ALA A 254 22.92 -9.86 -5.00
CA ALA A 254 22.31 -10.60 -3.91
C ALA A 254 23.36 -10.85 -2.82
N ALA A 255 22.95 -10.66 -1.55
CA ALA A 255 23.82 -10.88 -0.40
C ALA A 255 23.16 -11.82 0.61
N ALA A 256 23.97 -12.65 1.27
CA ALA A 256 23.53 -13.40 2.44
C ALA A 256 23.75 -12.56 3.70
N THR A 257 22.72 -12.43 4.53
CA THR A 257 22.81 -11.76 5.84
C THR A 257 22.32 -12.62 6.97
N ARG A 258 22.89 -12.40 8.15
CA ARG A 258 22.52 -13.09 9.39
C ARG A 258 22.37 -12.05 10.51
N ARG A 259 21.29 -12.13 11.28
CA ARG A 259 20.96 -11.14 12.33
C ARG A 259 21.73 -11.39 13.64
N ASP A 260 21.91 -12.65 14.00
CA ASP A 260 22.74 -13.16 15.10
C ASP A 260 23.18 -14.61 14.77
N GLU A 261 24.08 -15.20 15.56
CA GLU A 261 24.61 -16.55 15.28
C GLU A 261 23.53 -17.64 15.21
N ASN A 262 22.39 -17.46 15.89
CA ASN A 262 21.30 -18.44 15.97
C ASN A 262 20.18 -18.19 14.94
N SER A 263 20.19 -17.06 14.24
CA SER A 263 19.19 -16.73 13.24
C SER A 263 19.51 -17.41 11.90
N PRO A 264 18.48 -17.91 11.18
CA PRO A 264 18.67 -18.43 9.84
C PRO A 264 19.24 -17.34 8.91
N SER A 265 20.05 -17.77 7.95
CA SER A 265 20.64 -16.88 6.96
C SER A 265 19.57 -16.45 5.96
N ALA A 266 19.38 -15.14 5.77
CA ALA A 266 18.42 -14.59 4.82
C ALA A 266 19.13 -14.00 3.60
N MET A 267 18.52 -14.16 2.42
CA MET A 267 18.95 -13.44 1.22
C MET A 267 18.39 -12.02 1.24
N VAL A 268 19.22 -11.06 0.85
CA VAL A 268 18.82 -9.67 0.61
C VAL A 268 19.17 -9.33 -0.83
N PHE A 269 18.22 -8.72 -1.52
CA PHE A 269 18.39 -8.19 -2.87
C PHE A 269 17.94 -6.72 -2.89
N PRO A 270 18.57 -5.85 -3.69
CA PRO A 270 18.28 -4.42 -3.65
C PRO A 270 16.80 -4.14 -3.87
N PHE A 271 16.21 -3.40 -2.93
CA PHE A 271 14.83 -2.92 -2.92
C PHE A 271 13.78 -4.01 -3.18
N THR A 272 14.04 -5.21 -2.67
CA THR A 272 13.15 -6.38 -2.82
C THR A 272 12.44 -6.67 -1.52
N VAL A 273 11.12 -6.89 -1.63
CA VAL A 273 10.25 -7.24 -0.50
C VAL A 273 9.23 -8.28 -0.92
N ARG A 274 8.61 -8.95 0.04
CA ARG A 274 7.55 -9.91 -0.26
C ARG A 274 6.37 -9.21 -0.93
N SER A 275 5.80 -9.89 -1.92
CA SER A 275 4.64 -9.37 -2.64
C SER A 275 3.47 -9.10 -1.70
N ALA A 276 2.85 -7.94 -1.87
CA ALA A 276 1.61 -7.61 -1.18
C ALA A 276 0.48 -7.50 -2.21
N ALA A 277 -0.60 -8.27 -2.02
CA ALA A 277 -1.85 -8.15 -2.78
C ALA A 277 -2.62 -6.89 -2.37
N ALA A 278 -1.98 -5.73 -2.49
CA ALA A 278 -2.53 -4.43 -2.14
C ALA A 278 -1.94 -3.31 -3.02
N GLY A 279 -2.70 -2.23 -3.22
CA GLY A 279 -2.23 -1.01 -3.88
C GLY A 279 -2.11 -1.07 -5.40
N TYR A 280 -2.85 -1.96 -6.07
CA TYR A 280 -3.07 -1.98 -7.53
C TYR A 280 -4.41 -2.67 -7.88
N ALA A 281 -5.00 -2.32 -9.02
CA ALA A 281 -6.40 -2.65 -9.32
C ALA A 281 -6.70 -4.16 -9.50
N SER A 282 -5.71 -4.98 -9.88
CA SER A 282 -5.87 -6.41 -10.11
C SER A 282 -5.39 -7.28 -8.94
N ALA A 283 -5.18 -6.72 -7.76
CA ALA A 283 -4.65 -7.45 -6.61
C ALA A 283 -5.59 -8.58 -6.14
N ALA A 284 -5.11 -9.82 -6.12
CA ALA A 284 -5.86 -10.98 -5.63
C ALA A 284 -5.05 -11.84 -4.65
N ALA A 285 -5.70 -12.30 -3.58
CA ALA A 285 -5.05 -13.02 -2.48
C ALA A 285 -4.44 -14.37 -2.89
N GLY A 286 -4.97 -15.03 -3.91
CA GLY A 286 -4.43 -16.30 -4.41
C GLY A 286 -3.22 -16.14 -5.34
N GLU A 287 -2.90 -14.92 -5.78
CA GLU A 287 -1.79 -14.66 -6.69
C GLU A 287 -0.44 -14.55 -5.96
N THR A 288 -0.45 -14.18 -4.67
CA THR A 288 0.77 -13.99 -3.87
C THR A 288 1.52 -15.29 -3.58
N ASP A 289 0.84 -16.43 -3.54
CA ASP A 289 1.46 -17.73 -3.26
C ASP A 289 2.21 -18.28 -4.49
N ALA A 290 1.81 -17.84 -5.68
CA ALA A 290 2.42 -18.24 -6.95
C ALA A 290 3.41 -17.19 -7.51
N SER A 291 3.29 -15.93 -7.09
CA SER A 291 4.17 -14.84 -7.50
C SER A 291 5.53 -14.91 -6.79
N ARG A 292 6.56 -14.32 -7.41
CA ARG A 292 7.82 -14.06 -6.71
C ARG A 292 7.73 -12.76 -5.92
N ASP A 293 8.73 -12.52 -5.07
CA ASP A 293 8.92 -11.24 -4.40
C ASP A 293 8.89 -10.06 -5.39
N GLU A 294 8.41 -8.91 -4.92
CA GLU A 294 8.32 -7.70 -5.72
C GLU A 294 9.57 -6.82 -5.55
N ILE A 295 9.88 -6.03 -6.59
CA ILE A 295 11.04 -5.12 -6.61
C ILE A 295 10.55 -3.68 -6.78
N TRP A 296 11.17 -2.76 -6.06
CA TRP A 296 10.92 -1.33 -6.12
C TRP A 296 12.16 -0.61 -6.68
N LEU A 297 12.10 -0.14 -7.91
CA LEU A 297 13.28 0.43 -8.59
C LEU A 297 13.34 1.96 -8.44
N PRO A 298 14.42 2.51 -7.89
CA PRO A 298 14.51 3.94 -7.59
C PRO A 298 14.57 4.78 -8.87
N LEU A 299 13.90 5.92 -8.84
CA LEU A 299 13.96 6.97 -9.84
C LEU A 299 14.59 8.22 -9.20
N TRP A 300 15.63 8.76 -9.83
CA TRP A 300 16.40 9.90 -9.34
C TRP A 300 16.48 11.01 -10.40
N ARG A 301 16.58 12.28 -9.97
CA ARG A 301 16.63 13.46 -10.87
C ARG A 301 18.04 14.01 -11.06
N SER A 302 18.91 13.84 -10.07
CA SER A 302 20.29 14.35 -10.13
C SER A 302 21.17 13.38 -10.91
N PRO A 303 21.95 13.83 -11.93
CA PRO A 303 22.83 12.93 -12.68
C PRO A 303 23.78 12.14 -11.76
N ALA A 304 23.60 10.82 -11.72
CA ALA A 304 24.36 9.90 -10.88
C ALA A 304 25.35 9.07 -11.73
N SER A 305 26.55 8.89 -11.20
CA SER A 305 27.56 7.97 -11.73
C SER A 305 27.25 6.53 -11.36
N MET A 306 27.88 5.57 -12.05
CA MET A 306 27.75 4.16 -11.70
C MET A 306 28.24 3.81 -10.29
N ALA A 307 29.27 4.51 -9.79
CA ALA A 307 29.74 4.32 -8.42
C ALA A 307 28.67 4.70 -7.38
N GLU A 308 27.99 5.84 -7.58
CA GLU A 308 26.90 6.29 -6.71
C GLU A 308 25.70 5.33 -6.76
N LEU A 309 25.35 4.82 -7.95
CA LEU A 309 24.27 3.83 -8.10
C LEU A 309 24.62 2.48 -7.50
N THR A 310 25.87 2.03 -7.61
CA THR A 310 26.35 0.80 -6.97
C THR A 310 26.23 0.90 -5.46
N GLN A 311 26.59 2.05 -4.87
CA GLN A 311 26.38 2.29 -3.45
C GLN A 311 24.89 2.30 -3.08
N LEU A 312 24.03 2.96 -3.88
CA LEU A 312 22.59 2.98 -3.66
C LEU A 312 21.98 1.58 -3.66
N PHE A 313 22.32 0.73 -4.63
CA PHE A 313 21.84 -0.65 -4.72
C PHE A 313 22.44 -1.54 -3.65
N GLY A 314 23.73 -1.38 -3.31
CA GLY A 314 24.38 -2.14 -2.25
C GLY A 314 23.73 -1.91 -0.87
N GLU A 315 23.21 -0.71 -0.64
CA GLU A 315 22.45 -0.42 0.58
C GLU A 315 21.00 -0.88 0.49
N GLY A 316 20.33 -0.62 -0.64
CA GLY A 316 19.18 -1.36 -1.17
C GLY A 316 18.04 -1.72 -0.22
N ARG A 317 17.89 -1.05 0.92
CA ARG A 317 16.96 -1.43 1.98
C ARG A 317 16.12 -0.24 2.39
N ALA A 318 14.82 -0.47 2.48
CA ALA A 318 13.87 0.48 3.04
C ALA A 318 13.61 0.16 4.53
N LYS A 319 13.41 1.19 5.35
CA LYS A 319 13.09 1.04 6.79
C LYS A 319 11.75 1.67 7.11
N VAL A 320 10.96 0.98 7.93
CA VAL A 320 9.74 1.49 8.56
C VAL A 320 10.02 1.61 10.05
N GLY A 321 10.10 2.84 10.55
CA GLY A 321 10.56 3.09 11.92
C GLY A 321 11.94 2.48 12.17
N ARG A 322 12.02 1.50 13.09
CA ARG A 322 13.28 0.85 13.48
C ARG A 322 13.56 -0.48 12.76
N ARG A 323 12.64 -0.97 11.92
CA ARG A 323 12.74 -2.28 11.25
C ARG A 323 12.91 -2.12 9.74
N SER A 324 13.47 -3.15 9.10
CA SER A 324 13.46 -3.24 7.64
C SER A 324 12.04 -3.48 7.11
N ALA A 325 11.75 -2.94 5.94
CA ALA A 325 10.55 -3.26 5.20
C ALA A 325 10.59 -4.73 4.76
N VAL A 326 9.47 -5.45 4.94
CA VAL A 326 9.36 -6.89 4.62
C VAL A 326 8.34 -7.15 3.54
N THR A 327 7.34 -6.27 3.39
CA THR A 327 6.25 -6.38 2.41
C THR A 327 6.17 -5.12 1.55
N GLY A 328 5.48 -5.20 0.41
CA GLY A 328 5.17 -4.01 -0.42
C GLY A 328 4.52 -2.86 0.37
N VAL A 329 3.64 -3.18 1.31
CA VAL A 329 3.02 -2.17 2.18
C VAL A 329 4.01 -1.52 3.13
N ASP A 330 4.98 -2.29 3.64
CA ASP A 330 6.06 -1.69 4.43
C ASP A 330 6.95 -0.79 3.57
N PHE A 331 7.23 -1.19 2.33
CA PHE A 331 8.05 -0.39 1.43
C PHE A 331 7.37 0.95 1.11
N ALA A 332 6.06 0.94 0.84
CA ALA A 332 5.26 2.14 0.67
C ALA A 332 5.32 3.07 1.90
N ARG A 333 5.18 2.50 3.11
CA ARG A 333 5.32 3.26 4.37
C ARG A 333 6.72 3.84 4.55
N ALA A 334 7.76 3.10 4.18
CA ALA A 334 9.14 3.57 4.27
C ALA A 334 9.40 4.75 3.34
N ILE A 335 8.92 4.68 2.09
CA ILE A 335 8.98 5.78 1.12
C ILE A 335 8.25 7.02 1.65
N ALA A 336 7.08 6.81 2.27
CA ALA A 336 6.21 7.86 2.79
C ALA A 336 6.71 8.52 4.09
N SER A 337 7.70 7.92 4.77
CA SER A 337 8.31 8.44 6.01
C SER A 337 9.78 8.85 5.81
N LEU A 338 10.20 9.08 4.56
CA LEU A 338 11.59 9.39 4.16
C LEU A 338 12.63 8.33 4.58
N GLY A 339 12.21 7.10 4.86
CA GLY A 339 13.08 5.97 5.20
C GLY A 339 14.00 5.49 4.05
N THR A 340 14.03 6.22 2.93
CA THR A 340 14.81 5.96 1.72
C THR A 340 15.51 7.20 1.13
N ASP A 341 15.48 8.37 1.79
CA ASP A 341 15.91 9.63 1.15
C ASP A 341 17.42 9.71 0.84
N ARG A 342 17.73 9.71 -0.46
CA ARG A 342 19.07 9.78 -1.08
C ARG A 342 19.03 10.44 -2.46
N GLY A 343 18.15 11.43 -2.65
CA GLY A 343 17.92 12.02 -3.99
C GLY A 343 17.10 11.13 -4.94
N VAL A 344 16.51 10.06 -4.41
CA VAL A 344 15.46 9.27 -5.06
C VAL A 344 14.14 9.99 -4.86
N TYR A 345 13.45 10.34 -5.95
CA TYR A 345 12.16 11.06 -5.88
C TYR A 345 10.96 10.13 -6.02
N ALA A 346 11.16 8.93 -6.57
CA ALA A 346 10.10 7.95 -6.73
C ALA A 346 10.68 6.53 -6.83
N PHE A 347 9.82 5.52 -6.72
CA PHE A 347 10.14 4.13 -7.04
C PHE A 347 9.12 3.57 -8.04
N GLU A 348 9.58 2.83 -9.04
CA GLU A 348 8.70 2.03 -9.89
C GLU A 348 8.53 0.63 -9.27
N ARG A 349 7.29 0.24 -8.97
CA ARG A 349 6.98 -1.03 -8.31
C ARG A 349 6.75 -2.11 -9.36
N TYR A 350 7.35 -3.29 -9.17
CA TYR A 350 7.25 -4.44 -10.06
C TYR A 350 6.82 -5.70 -9.32
N GLY A 351 5.71 -6.31 -9.76
CA GLY A 351 5.27 -7.63 -9.32
C GLY A 351 5.66 -8.71 -10.34
N PHE A 352 6.10 -9.88 -9.88
CA PHE A 352 6.47 -11.00 -10.75
C PHE A 352 5.36 -12.06 -10.74
N HIS A 353 4.46 -12.00 -11.72
CA HIS A 353 3.26 -12.84 -11.78
C HIS A 353 3.42 -13.99 -12.78
N VAL A 354 2.83 -15.15 -12.48
CA VAL A 354 2.83 -16.32 -13.36
C VAL A 354 1.95 -16.06 -14.58
N ARG A 355 2.47 -16.34 -15.79
CA ARG A 355 1.74 -16.27 -17.05
C ARG A 355 1.18 -17.62 -17.46
N ASN A 356 2.08 -18.58 -17.74
CA ASN A 356 1.77 -19.91 -18.25
C ASN A 356 2.77 -20.91 -17.67
N GLY A 357 2.31 -21.85 -16.83
CA GLY A 357 3.20 -22.79 -16.16
C GLY A 357 4.18 -22.08 -15.22
N LEU A 358 5.49 -22.19 -15.48
CA LEU A 358 6.55 -21.60 -14.66
C LEU A 358 7.21 -20.35 -15.30
N ALA A 359 6.56 -19.75 -16.31
CA ALA A 359 7.03 -18.50 -16.93
C ALA A 359 6.38 -17.29 -16.24
N TYR A 360 7.21 -16.29 -15.92
CA TYR A 360 6.80 -15.11 -15.16
C TYR A 360 6.81 -13.83 -16.01
N PHE A 361 6.05 -12.83 -15.56
CA PHE A 361 6.11 -11.47 -16.09
C PHE A 361 6.37 -10.48 -14.97
N ALA A 362 7.33 -9.58 -15.20
CA ALA A 362 7.53 -8.39 -14.38
C ALA A 362 6.49 -7.34 -14.80
N VAL A 363 5.39 -7.28 -14.06
CA VAL A 363 4.28 -6.37 -14.29
C VAL A 363 4.54 -5.07 -13.53
N PRO A 364 4.56 -3.90 -14.19
CA PRO A 364 4.56 -2.62 -13.51
C PRO A 364 3.28 -2.46 -12.67
N LEU A 365 3.44 -2.20 -11.38
CA LEU A 365 2.36 -1.97 -10.41
C LEU A 365 2.23 -0.48 -10.06
N GLY A 366 2.94 0.39 -10.78
CA GLY A 366 2.84 1.85 -10.68
C GLY A 366 4.05 2.52 -10.05
N THR A 367 4.11 3.85 -10.26
CA THR A 367 5.15 4.72 -9.72
C THR A 367 4.73 5.33 -8.38
N TRP A 368 5.62 5.28 -7.40
CA TRP A 368 5.38 5.73 -6.02
C TRP A 368 6.31 6.86 -5.63
N GLN A 369 5.77 8.03 -5.32
CA GLN A 369 6.56 9.23 -5.00
C GLN A 369 7.15 9.15 -3.58
N VAL A 370 8.44 9.47 -3.45
CA VAL A 370 9.13 9.68 -2.17
C VAL A 370 8.77 11.05 -1.61
N GLY A 371 8.49 11.11 -0.32
CA GLY A 371 8.08 12.33 0.36
C GLY A 371 7.56 12.03 1.76
N GLU A 372 7.66 12.99 2.65
CA GLU A 372 7.14 12.84 4.01
C GLU A 372 5.61 13.02 4.02
N ARG A 373 4.90 12.08 4.64
CA ARG A 373 3.47 12.20 4.95
C ARG A 373 3.28 12.04 6.45
N THR A 374 2.97 13.14 7.13
CA THR A 374 2.76 13.17 8.59
C THR A 374 1.71 12.16 9.06
N SER A 375 0.69 11.89 8.24
CA SER A 375 -0.35 10.90 8.54
C SER A 375 0.14 9.46 8.57
N VAL A 376 1.25 9.14 7.88
CA VAL A 376 1.84 7.79 7.87
C VAL A 376 2.61 7.50 9.16
N ASP A 377 3.18 8.53 9.81
CA ASP A 377 3.93 8.38 11.05
C ASP A 377 3.06 7.84 12.20
N LEU A 378 1.77 8.22 12.20
CA LEU A 378 0.80 7.76 13.18
C LEU A 378 0.57 6.23 13.14
N LEU A 379 0.87 5.56 12.02
CA LEU A 379 0.80 4.10 11.94
C LEU A 379 1.76 3.41 12.92
N GLY A 380 2.82 4.10 13.37
CA GLY A 380 3.74 3.58 14.38
C GLY A 380 3.06 3.23 15.71
N GLU A 381 1.95 3.89 16.04
CA GLU A 381 1.17 3.61 17.26
C GLU A 381 0.56 2.20 17.28
N ILE A 382 0.29 1.64 16.09
CA ILE A 382 -0.44 0.38 15.92
C ILE A 382 0.37 -0.71 15.21
N ASP A 383 1.68 -0.54 15.03
CA ASP A 383 2.52 -1.47 14.26
C ASP A 383 2.41 -2.93 14.72
N ASN A 384 2.56 -3.17 16.03
CA ASN A 384 2.45 -4.51 16.60
C ASN A 384 1.06 -5.13 16.38
N TRP A 385 0.02 -4.30 16.39
CA TRP A 385 -1.35 -4.75 16.16
C TRP A 385 -1.60 -5.06 14.68
N LEU A 386 -1.07 -4.24 13.76
CA LEU A 386 -1.15 -4.49 12.32
C LEU A 386 -0.45 -5.79 11.92
N GLU A 387 0.73 -6.08 12.49
CA GLU A 387 1.42 -7.36 12.28
C GLU A 387 0.56 -8.55 12.72
N ASN A 388 -0.13 -8.41 13.85
CA ASN A 388 -1.04 -9.45 14.33
C ASN A 388 -2.31 -9.56 13.47
N LEU A 389 -2.88 -8.44 13.01
CA LEU A 389 -4.02 -8.43 12.08
C LEU A 389 -3.68 -9.19 10.78
N ARG A 390 -2.51 -8.93 10.19
CA ARG A 390 -2.07 -9.63 8.97
C ARG A 390 -1.94 -11.12 9.20
N ARG A 391 -1.28 -11.53 10.30
CA ARG A 391 -1.15 -12.94 10.69
C ARG A 391 -2.52 -13.59 10.90
N ALA A 392 -3.45 -12.90 11.57
CA ALA A 392 -4.80 -13.38 11.83
C ALA A 392 -5.62 -13.51 10.54
N GLY A 393 -5.47 -12.58 9.59
CA GLY A 393 -6.16 -12.60 8.30
C GLY A 393 -5.64 -13.66 7.33
N GLN A 394 -4.38 -14.07 7.47
CA GLN A 394 -3.71 -15.12 6.67
C GLN A 394 -3.81 -16.51 7.29
N HIS A 395 -4.43 -16.65 8.45
CA HIS A 395 -4.55 -17.94 9.13
C HIS A 395 -5.50 -18.89 8.36
N ASP A 396 -5.18 -20.18 8.27
CA ASP A 396 -5.97 -21.18 7.51
C ASP A 396 -7.45 -21.24 7.91
N HIS A 397 -7.73 -20.96 9.19
CA HIS A 397 -9.07 -20.93 9.76
C HIS A 397 -9.64 -19.51 9.96
N ALA A 398 -9.04 -18.50 9.33
CA ALA A 398 -9.52 -17.13 9.41
C ALA A 398 -10.93 -17.01 8.79
N PRO A 399 -11.90 -16.39 9.49
CA PRO A 399 -13.18 -16.05 8.87
C PRO A 399 -12.94 -15.18 7.62
N ALA A 400 -13.61 -15.48 6.51
CA ALA A 400 -13.41 -14.74 5.26
C ALA A 400 -13.63 -13.22 5.39
N ALA A 401 -14.49 -12.78 6.31
CA ALA A 401 -14.68 -11.38 6.64
C ALA A 401 -13.43 -10.74 7.26
N LEU A 402 -12.73 -11.45 8.16
CA LEU A 402 -11.49 -10.97 8.77
C LEU A 402 -10.38 -10.86 7.73
N ALA A 403 -10.21 -11.88 6.89
CA ALA A 403 -9.23 -11.87 5.80
C ALA A 403 -9.50 -10.74 4.77
N ARG A 404 -10.77 -10.41 4.51
CA ARG A 404 -11.14 -9.25 3.68
C ARG A 404 -10.83 -7.92 4.35
N SER A 405 -11.20 -7.76 5.63
CA SER A 405 -10.94 -6.51 6.36
C SER A 405 -9.44 -6.25 6.57
N ALA A 406 -8.63 -7.28 6.81
CA ALA A 406 -7.18 -7.15 6.89
C ALA A 406 -6.58 -6.62 5.57
N ARG A 407 -7.06 -7.12 4.42
CA ARG A 407 -6.65 -6.61 3.10
C ARG A 407 -7.12 -5.18 2.86
N ALA A 408 -8.35 -4.85 3.23
CA ALA A 408 -8.86 -3.48 3.11
C ALA A 408 -8.04 -2.48 3.93
N VAL A 409 -7.51 -2.90 5.09
CA VAL A 409 -6.55 -2.08 5.86
C VAL A 409 -5.25 -1.91 5.11
N ASP A 410 -4.69 -2.97 4.53
CA ASP A 410 -3.45 -2.86 3.73
C ASP A 410 -3.64 -1.98 2.48
N ASP A 411 -4.77 -2.08 1.77
CA ASP A 411 -5.12 -1.19 0.66
C ASP A 411 -5.26 0.27 1.11
N ALA A 412 -5.93 0.52 2.24
CA ALA A 412 -6.06 1.87 2.77
C ALA A 412 -4.72 2.46 3.21
N ILE A 413 -3.81 1.65 3.78
CA ILE A 413 -2.43 2.07 4.08
C ILE A 413 -1.69 2.43 2.79
N MET A 414 -1.85 1.63 1.73
CA MET A 414 -1.24 1.89 0.42
C MET A 414 -1.72 3.22 -0.17
N THR A 415 -3.03 3.48 -0.15
CA THR A 415 -3.61 4.77 -0.58
C THR A 415 -3.12 5.94 0.27
N LEU A 416 -3.05 5.76 1.60
CA LEU A 416 -2.52 6.78 2.51
C LEU A 416 -1.07 7.13 2.18
N CYS A 417 -0.24 6.14 1.86
CA CYS A 417 1.17 6.35 1.49
C CYS A 417 1.33 7.07 0.14
N GLN A 418 0.39 6.92 -0.80
CA GLN A 418 0.43 7.63 -2.08
C GLN A 418 0.09 9.11 -1.91
N ASP A 419 -1.10 9.39 -1.38
CA ASP A 419 -1.72 10.72 -1.49
C ASP A 419 -1.68 11.53 -0.19
N GLY A 420 -1.64 10.87 0.98
CA GLY A 420 -1.62 11.52 2.30
C GLY A 420 -2.84 12.41 2.62
N THR A 421 -3.90 12.36 1.81
CA THR A 421 -5.07 13.27 1.93
C THR A 421 -5.95 12.95 3.14
N PRO A 422 -6.77 13.91 3.61
CA PRO A 422 -7.73 13.65 4.69
C PRO A 422 -8.68 12.49 4.40
N ARG A 423 -9.06 12.33 3.12
CA ARG A 423 -9.90 11.21 2.69
C ARG A 423 -9.20 9.86 2.80
N ALA A 424 -7.91 9.78 2.48
CA ALA A 424 -7.14 8.55 2.67
C ALA A 424 -7.01 8.19 4.17
N VAL A 425 -6.88 9.19 5.05
CA VAL A 425 -6.92 8.98 6.50
C VAL A 425 -8.29 8.45 6.94
N GLN A 426 -9.38 9.04 6.44
CA GLN A 426 -10.75 8.57 6.68
C GLN A 426 -10.93 7.11 6.21
N ASP A 427 -10.46 6.77 5.01
CA ASP A 427 -10.60 5.42 4.44
C ASP A 427 -9.85 4.38 5.30
N LEU A 428 -8.67 4.73 5.83
CA LEU A 428 -7.95 3.88 6.79
C LEU A 428 -8.72 3.72 8.11
N LEU A 429 -9.20 4.82 8.70
CA LEU A 429 -10.00 4.76 9.93
C LEU A 429 -11.26 3.90 9.74
N ILE A 430 -11.94 4.04 8.59
CA ILE A 430 -13.09 3.22 8.21
C ILE A 430 -12.69 1.75 8.12
N ALA A 431 -11.59 1.41 7.44
CA ALA A 431 -11.10 0.04 7.31
C ALA A 431 -10.78 -0.59 8.68
N LEU A 432 -10.13 0.17 9.57
CA LEU A 432 -9.87 -0.26 10.95
C LEU A 432 -11.18 -0.47 11.74
N GLY A 433 -12.15 0.43 11.60
CA GLY A 433 -13.48 0.31 12.22
C GLY A 433 -14.27 -0.91 11.71
N GLU A 434 -14.09 -1.30 10.45
CA GLU A 434 -14.68 -2.53 9.90
C GLU A 434 -14.02 -3.79 10.49
N VAL A 435 -12.72 -3.78 10.84
CA VAL A 435 -12.09 -4.87 11.59
C VAL A 435 -12.76 -5.03 12.97
N ASP A 436 -12.98 -3.93 13.70
CA ASP A 436 -13.66 -3.95 14.99
C ASP A 436 -15.08 -4.53 14.85
N LYS A 437 -15.85 -4.08 13.85
CA LYS A 437 -17.19 -4.61 13.56
C LYS A 437 -17.20 -6.11 13.26
N VAL A 438 -16.21 -6.61 12.51
CA VAL A 438 -16.08 -8.06 12.25
C VAL A 438 -15.76 -8.81 13.54
N ALA A 439 -14.83 -8.31 14.35
CA ALA A 439 -14.46 -8.92 15.62
C ALA A 439 -15.62 -8.91 16.62
N GLY A 440 -16.39 -7.83 16.70
CA GLY A 440 -17.56 -7.72 17.59
C GLY A 440 -18.63 -8.79 17.35
N ARG A 441 -18.70 -9.33 16.13
CA ARG A 441 -19.69 -10.35 15.73
C ARG A 441 -19.15 -11.78 15.66
N SER A 442 -17.83 -11.94 15.58
CA SER A 442 -17.19 -13.24 15.38
C SER A 442 -16.29 -13.60 16.56
N PRO A 443 -16.68 -14.58 17.40
CA PRO A 443 -15.80 -15.13 18.44
C PRO A 443 -14.45 -15.62 17.87
N GLY A 444 -14.46 -16.32 16.72
CA GLY A 444 -13.24 -16.81 16.09
C GLY A 444 -12.31 -15.68 15.61
N ALA A 445 -12.86 -14.56 15.15
CA ALA A 445 -12.03 -13.39 14.82
C ALA A 445 -11.39 -12.78 16.07
N ARG A 446 -12.11 -12.73 17.21
CA ARG A 446 -11.56 -12.23 18.49
C ARG A 446 -10.45 -13.11 19.02
N GLU A 447 -10.59 -14.43 18.89
CA GLU A 447 -9.56 -15.40 19.29
C GLU A 447 -8.27 -15.21 18.49
N LEU A 448 -8.38 -15.09 17.16
CA LEU A 448 -7.21 -14.86 16.30
C LEU A 448 -6.55 -13.49 16.53
N LEU A 449 -7.35 -12.43 16.71
CA LEU A 449 -6.85 -11.08 16.98
C LEU A 449 -6.26 -10.92 18.39
N ARG A 450 -6.64 -11.77 19.35
CA ARG A 450 -6.23 -11.78 20.77
C ARG A 450 -6.63 -10.55 21.58
N SER A 451 -6.59 -9.35 21.01
CA SER A 451 -7.02 -8.09 21.63
C SER A 451 -7.73 -7.18 20.62
N PRO A 452 -8.59 -6.27 21.09
CA PRO A 452 -9.10 -5.17 20.28
C PRO A 452 -7.96 -4.26 19.78
N LEU A 453 -8.26 -3.44 18.77
CA LEU A 453 -7.37 -2.36 18.35
C LEU A 453 -7.16 -1.36 19.52
N PRO A 454 -5.92 -0.97 19.86
CA PRO A 454 -5.67 0.03 20.91
C PRO A 454 -6.30 1.38 20.57
N MET A 455 -6.65 2.21 21.55
CA MET A 455 -7.09 3.58 21.24
C MET A 455 -5.98 4.33 20.48
N LEU A 456 -6.35 4.95 19.35
CA LEU A 456 -5.47 5.80 18.54
C LEU A 456 -5.32 7.16 19.21
N SER A 457 -4.19 7.84 19.01
CA SER A 457 -3.99 9.20 19.50
C SER A 457 -5.00 10.19 18.90
N ALA A 458 -5.23 11.32 19.56
CA ALA A 458 -6.13 12.36 19.08
C ALA A 458 -5.65 13.03 17.77
N ASP A 459 -4.36 12.87 17.43
CA ASP A 459 -3.72 13.46 16.25
C ASP A 459 -4.30 12.94 14.92
N TRP A 460 -4.96 11.78 14.93
CA TRP A 460 -5.66 11.24 13.77
C TRP A 460 -6.85 12.10 13.33
N ALA A 461 -7.58 12.72 14.26
CA ALA A 461 -8.79 13.47 13.96
C ALA A 461 -8.55 14.73 13.10
N PRO A 462 -7.59 15.63 13.40
CA PRO A 462 -7.34 16.79 12.54
C PRO A 462 -6.86 16.37 11.15
N LEU A 463 -6.09 15.29 11.02
CA LEU A 463 -5.62 14.81 9.72
C LEU A 463 -6.73 14.17 8.88
N ALA A 464 -7.79 13.67 9.50
CA ALA A 464 -8.96 13.10 8.81
C ALA A 464 -10.02 14.14 8.40
N ASP A 465 -9.89 15.42 8.79
CA ASP A 465 -10.92 16.43 8.55
C ASP A 465 -10.91 16.92 7.10
N ASP A 466 -11.90 16.47 6.30
CA ASP A 466 -12.15 16.94 4.93
C ASP A 466 -13.16 18.10 4.86
N GLN A 467 -13.51 18.68 6.02
CA GLN A 467 -14.46 19.78 6.18
C GLN A 467 -15.87 19.48 5.67
N THR A 468 -16.24 18.21 5.53
CA THR A 468 -17.60 17.81 5.16
C THR A 468 -18.55 17.78 6.37
N PRO A 469 -19.86 18.01 6.17
CA PRO A 469 -20.87 17.79 7.21
C PRO A 469 -20.83 16.36 7.75
N GLU A 470 -20.65 15.36 6.88
CA GLU A 470 -20.58 13.94 7.26
C GLU A 470 -19.44 13.66 8.25
N TYR A 471 -18.25 14.22 7.99
CA TYR A 471 -17.11 14.09 8.90
C TYR A 471 -17.38 14.73 10.26
N ARG A 472 -17.89 15.97 10.27
CA ARG A 472 -18.17 16.68 11.53
C ARG A 472 -19.24 15.98 12.36
N LEU A 473 -20.32 15.51 11.73
CA LEU A 473 -21.37 14.71 12.36
C LEU A 473 -20.80 13.42 12.95
N ALA A 474 -19.95 12.71 12.20
CA ALA A 474 -19.35 11.47 12.64
C ALA A 474 -18.37 11.68 13.81
N ARG A 475 -17.54 12.72 13.78
CA ARG A 475 -16.61 13.07 14.85
C ARG A 475 -17.34 13.41 16.15
N ALA A 476 -18.40 14.21 16.07
CA ALA A 476 -19.23 14.54 17.23
C ALA A 476 -19.87 13.28 17.85
N LEU A 477 -20.41 12.37 17.01
CA LEU A 477 -20.95 11.11 17.50
C LEU A 477 -19.89 10.21 18.15
N ALA A 478 -18.72 10.07 17.52
CA ALA A 478 -17.62 9.24 18.01
C ALA A 478 -17.12 9.69 19.39
N ALA A 479 -17.11 11.00 19.64
CA ALA A 479 -16.75 11.58 20.94
C ALA A 479 -17.66 11.13 22.09
N CYS A 480 -18.87 10.66 21.81
CA CYS A 480 -19.81 10.15 22.81
C CYS A 480 -19.59 8.67 23.20
N GLU A 481 -18.33 8.22 23.24
CA GLU A 481 -17.87 6.88 23.63
C GLU A 481 -18.61 5.71 22.92
N LEU A 482 -18.89 5.87 21.62
CA LEU A 482 -19.71 4.91 20.87
C LEU A 482 -19.07 3.53 20.69
N ARG A 483 -17.76 3.39 20.89
CA ARG A 483 -17.05 2.13 20.66
C ARG A 483 -17.64 0.96 21.46
N GLY A 484 -18.07 1.19 22.70
CA GLY A 484 -18.67 0.16 23.56
C GLY A 484 -20.05 -0.30 23.08
N ALA A 485 -20.76 0.55 22.32
CA ALA A 485 -21.99 0.17 21.65
C ALA A 485 -21.75 -0.67 20.38
N ILE A 486 -20.54 -0.63 19.82
CA ILE A 486 -20.16 -1.31 18.57
C ILE A 486 -19.48 -2.67 18.85
N ILE A 487 -18.56 -2.72 19.83
CA ILE A 487 -17.81 -3.93 20.18
C ILE A 487 -17.75 -4.19 21.68
N PRO A 488 -17.68 -5.47 22.11
CA PRO A 488 -17.56 -5.81 23.53
C PRO A 488 -16.09 -5.71 23.96
N TYR A 489 -15.72 -4.65 24.68
CA TYR A 489 -14.38 -4.50 25.24
C TYR A 489 -14.41 -4.11 26.72
N GLU A 490 -13.29 -4.30 27.40
CA GLU A 490 -13.04 -3.86 28.77
C GLU A 490 -11.59 -3.41 28.95
N TRP A 491 -11.34 -2.59 29.97
CA TRP A 491 -9.99 -2.16 30.35
C TRP A 491 -9.38 -3.11 31.37
N THR A 492 -8.27 -3.75 31.01
CA THR A 492 -7.50 -4.62 31.90
C THR A 492 -6.07 -4.11 32.01
N ARG A 493 -5.66 -3.67 33.21
CA ARG A 493 -4.30 -3.15 33.48
C ARG A 493 -3.84 -2.08 32.48
N GLY A 494 -4.74 -1.15 32.14
CA GLY A 494 -4.46 -0.06 31.20
C GLY A 494 -4.41 -0.46 29.73
N ARG A 495 -4.83 -1.68 29.37
CA ARG A 495 -4.95 -2.14 27.97
C ARG A 495 -6.36 -2.60 27.66
N LEU A 496 -6.75 -2.50 26.40
CA LEU A 496 -8.04 -3.01 25.92
C LEU A 496 -7.99 -4.54 25.81
N ALA A 497 -9.02 -5.20 26.30
CA ALA A 497 -9.25 -6.63 26.18
C ALA A 497 -10.67 -6.91 25.69
N TRP A 498 -10.89 -8.06 25.05
CA TRP A 498 -12.23 -8.50 24.69
C TRP A 498 -13.02 -8.85 25.95
N SER A 499 -14.17 -8.20 26.16
CA SER A 499 -14.98 -8.53 27.33
C SER A 499 -15.79 -9.81 27.09
N GLN A 500 -15.80 -10.68 28.09
CA GLN A 500 -16.61 -11.91 28.08
C GLN A 500 -18.04 -11.68 28.58
N SER A 501 -18.30 -10.55 29.24
CA SER A 501 -19.54 -10.30 30.00
C SER A 501 -20.46 -9.24 29.38
N SER A 502 -19.99 -8.47 28.39
CA SER A 502 -20.62 -7.20 27.96
C SER A 502 -21.54 -7.28 26.73
N SER A 503 -22.08 -8.46 26.38
CA SER A 503 -22.96 -8.61 25.19
C SER A 503 -24.20 -7.70 25.20
N ARG A 504 -24.66 -7.24 26.37
CA ARG A 504 -25.80 -6.33 26.53
C ARG A 504 -25.47 -4.85 26.28
N GLU A 505 -24.19 -4.50 26.19
CA GLU A 505 -23.75 -3.11 25.93
C GLU A 505 -23.62 -2.83 24.44
N VAL A 506 -23.40 -3.88 23.66
CA VAL A 506 -23.29 -3.83 22.19
C VAL A 506 -24.70 -3.76 21.59
N VAL A 507 -25.10 -2.59 21.11
CA VAL A 507 -26.44 -2.33 20.55
C VAL A 507 -26.40 -1.92 19.08
N TRP A 508 -25.22 -1.67 18.53
CA TRP A 508 -25.02 -1.31 17.12
C TRP A 508 -25.06 -2.55 16.21
N THR A 509 -25.80 -2.49 15.11
CA THR A 509 -26.05 -3.66 14.24
C THR A 509 -25.79 -3.34 12.76
N THR A 510 -26.40 -4.10 11.84
CA THR A 510 -26.36 -3.87 10.38
C THR A 510 -27.52 -3.03 9.87
N ASP A 511 -28.46 -2.62 10.74
CA ASP A 511 -29.53 -1.69 10.38
C ASP A 511 -28.97 -0.29 10.06
N ASP A 512 -29.81 0.60 9.53
CA ASP A 512 -29.40 1.95 9.18
C ASP A 512 -28.99 2.82 10.40
N LEU A 513 -28.28 3.90 10.11
CA LEU A 513 -27.76 4.84 11.10
C LEU A 513 -28.85 5.35 12.07
N VAL A 514 -30.04 5.71 11.56
CA VAL A 514 -31.15 6.25 12.37
C VAL A 514 -31.62 5.21 13.38
N VAL A 515 -31.74 3.94 12.96
CA VAL A 515 -32.10 2.82 13.85
C VAL A 515 -31.03 2.57 14.90
N ASN A 516 -29.75 2.54 14.52
CA ASN A 516 -28.65 2.30 15.46
C ASN A 516 -28.54 3.43 16.50
N LEU A 517 -28.66 4.70 16.08
CA LEU A 517 -28.70 5.85 17.01
C LEU A 517 -29.88 5.74 17.98
N GLY A 518 -31.05 5.28 17.52
CA GLY A 518 -32.19 5.01 18.39
C GLY A 518 -31.91 3.94 19.46
N ARG A 519 -31.14 2.89 19.12
CA ARG A 519 -30.73 1.85 20.09
C ARG A 519 -29.73 2.39 21.11
N VAL A 520 -28.78 3.21 20.67
CA VAL A 520 -27.84 3.91 21.56
C VAL A 520 -28.60 4.81 22.54
N LEU A 521 -29.57 5.60 22.05
CA LEU A 521 -30.41 6.47 22.88
C LEU A 521 -31.19 5.68 23.94
N ARG A 522 -31.81 4.55 23.55
CA ARG A 522 -32.49 3.66 24.51
C ARG A 522 -31.55 3.16 25.59
N ARG A 523 -30.33 2.75 25.21
CA ARG A 523 -29.33 2.27 26.16
C ARG A 523 -28.86 3.37 27.12
N ARG A 524 -28.62 4.59 26.63
CA ARG A 524 -28.27 5.76 27.45
C ARG A 524 -29.39 6.12 28.42
N ALA A 525 -30.64 6.13 27.96
CA ALA A 525 -31.80 6.39 28.81
C ALA A 525 -31.94 5.38 29.96
N LEU A 526 -31.57 4.12 29.75
CA LEU A 526 -31.54 3.09 30.81
C LEU A 526 -30.42 3.31 31.82
N LYS A 527 -29.26 3.85 31.41
CA LYS A 527 -28.13 4.16 32.31
C LYS A 527 -28.36 5.44 33.12
N GLN A 528 -29.32 6.28 32.74
CA GLN A 528 -29.61 7.60 33.34
C GLN A 528 -28.40 8.54 33.40
N THR A 529 -27.37 8.32 32.57
CA THR A 529 -26.19 9.17 32.50
C THR A 529 -26.42 10.31 31.51
N PHE A 530 -26.16 11.54 31.95
CA PHE A 530 -26.07 12.71 31.07
C PHE A 530 -24.61 13.18 31.07
N GLU A 531 -23.93 12.90 29.98
CA GLU A 531 -22.51 13.22 29.80
C GLU A 531 -22.38 14.51 28.99
N SER A 532 -21.50 15.41 29.47
CA SER A 532 -21.01 16.53 28.68
C SER A 532 -19.86 16.01 27.81
N TRP A 533 -19.85 16.41 26.55
CA TRP A 533 -18.89 15.91 25.56
C TRP A 533 -18.01 17.05 25.08
N SER A 534 -16.73 16.79 24.86
CA SER A 534 -15.75 17.77 24.39
C SER A 534 -16.07 18.27 22.98
N VAL A 535 -16.56 17.39 22.11
CA VAL A 535 -16.92 17.72 20.73
C VAL A 535 -18.43 17.89 20.60
N SER A 536 -18.86 19.06 20.08
CA SER A 536 -20.27 19.38 19.83
C SER A 536 -20.61 19.42 18.34
N THR A 537 -21.86 19.10 18.02
CA THR A 537 -22.39 19.15 16.65
C THR A 537 -22.83 20.57 16.29
N ARG A 538 -22.54 21.00 15.06
CA ARG A 538 -23.05 22.27 14.51
C ARG A 538 -24.53 22.12 14.14
N PHE A 539 -25.31 23.18 14.37
CA PHE A 539 -26.75 23.12 14.08
C PHE A 539 -27.04 22.97 12.58
N ASP A 540 -26.25 23.60 11.72
CA ASP A 540 -26.44 23.50 10.27
C ASP A 540 -26.21 22.07 9.77
N ASP A 541 -25.13 21.40 10.24
CA ASP A 541 -24.88 19.99 9.91
C ASP A 541 -26.00 19.08 10.43
N LEU A 542 -26.53 19.37 11.62
CA LEU A 542 -27.63 18.61 12.21
C LEU A 542 -28.95 18.81 11.43
N ALA A 543 -29.19 20.01 10.90
CA ALA A 543 -30.33 20.28 10.04
C ALA A 543 -30.24 19.46 8.75
N LEU A 544 -29.06 19.42 8.10
CA LEU A 544 -28.82 18.57 6.93
C LEU A 544 -29.07 17.09 7.24
N PHE A 545 -28.64 16.59 8.41
CA PHE A 545 -28.96 15.23 8.85
C PHE A 545 -30.45 14.98 9.02
N ILE A 546 -31.19 15.91 9.65
CA ILE A 546 -32.63 15.81 9.86
C ILE A 546 -33.39 15.79 8.53
N ASP A 547 -32.94 16.59 7.57
CA ASP A 547 -33.57 16.73 6.26
C ASP A 547 -33.17 15.62 5.27
N GLY A 548 -32.16 14.82 5.62
CA GLY A 548 -31.70 13.68 4.81
C GLY A 548 -30.81 14.10 3.64
N GLU A 549 -30.13 15.24 3.77
CA GLU A 549 -29.25 15.83 2.76
C GLU A 549 -27.77 15.43 2.95
N VAL A 550 -27.50 14.47 3.83
CA VAL A 550 -26.17 13.89 4.10
C VAL A 550 -26.16 12.39 3.81
N ASP A 551 -24.98 11.83 3.54
CA ASP A 551 -24.82 10.38 3.37
C ASP A 551 -24.71 9.65 4.72
N ASP A 552 -25.83 9.08 5.19
CA ASP A 552 -25.89 8.28 6.41
C ASP A 552 -24.90 7.10 6.42
N ARG A 553 -24.64 6.46 5.25
CA ARG A 553 -23.70 5.32 5.18
C ARG A 553 -22.28 5.80 5.40
N ARG A 554 -21.95 6.97 4.85
CA ARG A 554 -20.64 7.60 5.06
C ARG A 554 -20.45 8.01 6.52
N ILE A 555 -21.45 8.67 7.13
CA ILE A 555 -21.41 9.03 8.56
C ILE A 555 -21.20 7.77 9.40
N GLU A 556 -21.97 6.71 9.16
CA GLU A 556 -21.86 5.47 9.93
C GLU A 556 -20.48 4.80 9.79
N ALA A 557 -19.91 4.76 8.59
CA ALA A 557 -18.56 4.24 8.36
C ALA A 557 -17.51 5.06 9.12
N LEU A 558 -17.60 6.40 9.04
CA LEU A 558 -16.70 7.32 9.73
C LEU A 558 -16.82 7.21 11.25
N VAL A 559 -18.04 7.09 11.81
CA VAL A 559 -18.26 6.91 13.25
C VAL A 559 -17.53 5.68 13.77
N ARG A 560 -17.56 4.56 13.03
CA ARG A 560 -16.85 3.33 13.43
C ARG A 560 -15.35 3.55 13.51
N GLY A 561 -14.77 4.27 12.55
CA GLY A 561 -13.33 4.58 12.54
C GLY A 561 -12.93 5.60 13.59
N LEU A 562 -13.68 6.70 13.70
CA LEU A 562 -13.41 7.78 14.65
C LEU A 562 -13.66 7.36 16.11
N ALA A 563 -14.51 6.37 16.36
CA ALA A 563 -14.68 5.79 17.70
C ALA A 563 -13.41 5.09 18.22
N LEU A 564 -12.42 4.84 17.35
CA LEU A 564 -11.10 4.32 17.72
C LEU A 564 -10.15 5.41 18.22
N VAL A 565 -10.47 6.68 17.97
CA VAL A 565 -9.61 7.85 18.24
C VAL A 565 -9.88 8.40 19.64
N SER A 566 -8.81 8.55 20.43
CA SER A 566 -8.87 9.15 21.76
C SER A 566 -9.25 10.62 21.66
N GLN A 567 -9.96 11.12 22.67
CA GLN A 567 -10.34 12.53 22.75
C GLN A 567 -9.19 13.34 23.37
N SER A 568 -8.91 14.53 22.83
CA SER A 568 -7.93 15.45 23.40
C SER A 568 -8.54 16.25 24.56
N PRO A 569 -7.85 16.44 25.70
CA PRO A 569 -8.33 17.28 26.79
C PRO A 569 -8.46 18.77 26.41
N GLU A 570 -7.70 19.19 25.40
CA GLU A 570 -7.57 20.58 24.93
C GLU A 570 -8.52 20.94 23.78
N GLU A 571 -9.42 20.03 23.36
CA GLU A 571 -10.44 20.36 22.36
C GLU A 571 -11.45 21.35 22.95
N GLU A 572 -11.17 22.65 22.78
CA GLU A 572 -12.09 23.73 23.13
C GLU A 572 -13.43 23.52 22.43
N ALA A 573 -14.51 23.65 23.22
CA ALA A 573 -15.87 23.62 22.74
C ALA A 573 -16.00 24.54 21.51
N SER A 574 -16.53 24.00 20.41
CA SER A 574 -16.74 24.79 19.19
C SER A 574 -17.46 26.11 19.52
N PRO A 575 -17.07 27.23 18.89
CA PRO A 575 -17.60 28.55 19.22
C PRO A 575 -19.14 28.55 19.19
N ALA A 576 -19.75 29.31 20.11
CA ALA A 576 -21.19 29.45 20.21
C ALA A 576 -21.80 29.85 18.86
N GLN A 577 -22.55 28.93 18.24
CA GLN A 577 -23.23 29.22 16.98
C GLN A 577 -24.63 29.75 17.25
N THR A 578 -24.98 30.86 16.60
CA THR A 578 -26.33 31.40 16.56
C THR A 578 -27.24 30.55 15.69
N PHE A 579 -28.45 30.28 16.17
CA PHE A 579 -29.51 29.57 15.45
C PHE A 579 -29.94 30.39 14.21
N GLY A 580 -29.46 30.02 13.02
CA GLY A 580 -29.76 30.74 11.76
C GLY A 580 -30.62 29.95 10.76
N GLY A 581 -30.62 28.61 10.86
CA GLY A 581 -31.29 27.71 9.89
C GLY A 581 -32.65 27.18 10.34
N ALA A 582 -33.48 26.82 9.36
CA ALA A 582 -34.82 26.25 9.54
C ALA A 582 -34.81 24.79 10.03
N SER A 583 -34.18 24.49 11.18
CA SER A 583 -34.35 23.20 11.84
C SER A 583 -35.82 23.02 12.25
N PRO A 584 -36.45 21.84 12.08
CA PRO A 584 -37.84 21.65 12.48
C PRO A 584 -38.02 21.96 13.97
N ALA A 585 -38.99 22.82 14.32
CA ALA A 585 -39.28 23.21 15.71
C ALA A 585 -39.52 22.02 16.67
N ALA A 586 -39.78 20.83 16.13
CA ALA A 586 -39.86 19.57 16.88
C ALA A 586 -38.53 19.16 17.55
N PHE A 587 -37.38 19.43 16.93
CA PHE A 587 -36.08 19.04 17.47
C PHE A 587 -35.73 19.83 18.76
N PRO A 588 -35.76 21.18 18.79
CA PRO A 588 -35.55 21.96 20.02
C PRO A 588 -36.44 21.50 21.19
N LEU A 589 -37.73 21.24 20.89
CA LEU A 589 -38.70 20.79 21.88
C LEU A 589 -38.32 19.43 22.48
N LEU A 590 -38.01 18.45 21.63
CA LEU A 590 -37.63 17.12 22.08
C LEU A 590 -36.28 17.13 22.81
N ARG A 591 -35.30 17.90 22.33
CA ARG A 591 -33.99 18.06 22.97
C ARG A 591 -34.12 18.64 24.37
N ALA A 592 -34.91 19.71 24.54
CA ALA A 592 -35.14 20.32 25.84
C ALA A 592 -35.84 19.36 26.82
N ALA A 593 -36.86 18.62 26.38
CA ALA A 593 -37.54 17.65 27.23
C ALA A 593 -36.65 16.44 27.57
N TYR A 594 -35.81 15.99 26.62
CA TYR A 594 -34.87 14.89 26.80
C TYR A 594 -33.71 15.26 27.73
N ALA A 595 -33.16 16.47 27.62
CA ALA A 595 -32.04 16.96 28.44
C ALA A 595 -32.45 17.52 29.82
N LEU A 596 -33.76 17.63 30.09
CA LEU A 596 -34.28 18.21 31.33
C LEU A 596 -33.92 17.35 32.58
N ARG A 597 -33.06 17.89 33.45
CA ARG A 597 -32.65 17.33 34.74
C ARG A 597 -33.68 17.61 35.84
N ALA A 598 -33.72 16.77 36.89
CA ALA A 598 -34.52 17.06 38.08
C ALA A 598 -34.05 18.37 38.74
N GLY A 599 -34.98 19.29 39.07
CA GLY A 599 -34.69 20.54 39.78
C GLY A 599 -34.24 21.74 38.94
N ALA A 600 -34.13 21.61 37.60
CA ALA A 600 -33.52 22.61 36.71
C ALA A 600 -34.20 24.01 36.63
N PHE A 601 -35.33 24.22 37.32
CA PHE A 601 -36.09 25.48 37.30
C PHE A 601 -36.50 25.98 38.70
N GLN A 602 -35.93 25.44 39.79
CA GLN A 602 -36.35 25.80 41.15
C GLN A 602 -35.60 27.00 41.78
N SER A 603 -34.56 27.54 41.14
CA SER A 603 -33.97 28.83 41.53
C SER A 603 -33.27 29.52 40.35
N HIS A 604 -33.34 30.84 40.29
CA HIS A 604 -32.67 31.68 39.28
C HIS A 604 -31.15 31.42 39.20
N ASP A 605 -30.53 30.98 40.31
CA ASP A 605 -29.12 30.62 40.44
C ASP A 605 -28.79 29.11 40.36
N ALA A 606 -29.75 28.21 40.11
CA ALA A 606 -29.47 26.78 39.90
C ALA A 606 -29.04 26.44 38.47
N LEU A 607 -28.86 27.44 37.61
CA LEU A 607 -28.52 27.28 36.20
C LEU A 607 -27.02 26.99 35.96
N THR A 608 -26.18 26.98 37.00
CA THR A 608 -24.72 26.87 36.85
C THR A 608 -24.02 25.76 37.65
N ALA A 609 -24.66 24.97 38.51
CA ALA A 609 -23.92 23.87 39.18
C ALA A 609 -24.81 22.74 39.72
N GLY A 610 -24.48 21.51 39.36
CA GLY A 610 -24.90 20.31 40.11
C GLY A 610 -25.18 19.07 39.26
N ARG A 611 -24.50 17.96 39.57
CA ARG A 611 -24.91 16.61 39.18
C ARG A 611 -26.29 16.34 39.80
N GLY A 612 -27.28 15.95 39.00
CA GLY A 612 -28.62 15.58 39.47
C GLY A 612 -29.20 14.47 38.59
N ASP A 613 -29.99 13.58 39.20
CA ASP A 613 -30.51 12.39 38.54
C ASP A 613 -31.49 12.73 37.40
N HIS A 614 -31.34 12.03 36.27
CA HIS A 614 -32.24 12.13 35.12
C HIS A 614 -33.51 11.31 35.39
N VAL A 615 -34.69 11.95 35.34
CA VAL A 615 -35.97 11.23 35.42
C VAL A 615 -36.53 11.09 34.00
N PRO A 616 -36.39 9.96 33.28
CA PRO A 616 -36.85 9.85 31.90
C PRO A 616 -38.36 10.07 31.76
N THR A 617 -38.79 10.77 30.69
CA THR A 617 -40.22 10.84 30.35
C THR A 617 -40.62 9.51 29.73
N THR A 618 -41.35 8.69 30.47
CA THR A 618 -41.85 7.41 29.98
C THR A 618 -42.57 7.58 28.64
N GLY A 619 -42.16 6.80 27.64
CA GLY A 619 -42.79 6.77 26.32
C GLY A 619 -42.43 7.90 25.35
N LEU A 620 -41.75 8.98 25.77
CA LEU A 620 -41.38 10.08 24.87
C LEU A 620 -40.39 9.62 23.79
N LEU A 621 -39.31 8.96 24.20
CA LEU A 621 -38.29 8.47 23.27
C LEU A 621 -38.85 7.39 22.34
N GLU A 622 -39.68 6.48 22.85
CA GLU A 622 -40.29 5.43 22.04
C GLU A 622 -41.26 5.98 20.99
N ALA A 623 -42.12 6.94 21.36
CA ALA A 623 -43.00 7.63 20.42
C ALA A 623 -42.20 8.37 19.33
N ALA A 624 -41.12 9.06 19.72
CA ALA A 624 -40.27 9.78 18.78
C ALA A 624 -39.57 8.81 17.79
N LEU A 625 -38.98 7.72 18.29
CA LEU A 625 -38.30 6.71 17.46
C LEU A 625 -39.27 5.91 16.58
N ALA A 626 -40.54 5.79 16.98
CA ALA A 626 -41.60 5.23 16.13
C ALA A 626 -42.00 6.18 14.97
N GLY A 627 -41.62 7.46 15.04
CA GLY A 627 -42.03 8.51 14.10
C GLY A 627 -43.36 9.18 14.47
N ASP A 628 -43.93 8.90 15.64
CA ASP A 628 -45.11 9.60 16.16
C ASP A 628 -44.68 10.91 16.86
N LEU A 629 -44.28 11.89 16.05
CA LEU A 629 -43.90 13.21 16.56
C LEU A 629 -45.07 13.92 17.26
N ARG A 630 -46.32 13.61 16.92
CA ARG A 630 -47.48 14.24 17.57
C ARG A 630 -47.54 13.80 19.03
N GLN A 631 -47.43 12.50 19.31
CA GLN A 631 -47.41 12.00 20.67
C GLN A 631 -46.14 12.44 21.40
N ALA A 632 -44.98 12.38 20.74
CA ALA A 632 -43.70 12.73 21.35
C ALA A 632 -43.64 14.21 21.77
N THR A 633 -44.08 15.13 20.90
CA THR A 633 -44.13 16.57 21.21
C THR A 633 -45.15 16.91 22.29
N ARG A 634 -46.32 16.22 22.35
CA ARG A 634 -47.27 16.36 23.46
C ARG A 634 -46.69 15.90 24.80
N LEU A 635 -45.96 14.78 24.82
CA LEU A 635 -45.30 14.28 26.03
C LEU A 635 -44.18 15.24 26.48
N ALA A 636 -43.40 15.77 25.53
CA ALA A 636 -42.38 16.78 25.78
C ALA A 636 -42.98 18.06 26.37
N GLU A 637 -44.07 18.57 25.79
CA GLU A 637 -44.80 19.73 26.27
C GLU A 637 -45.35 19.52 27.69
N ARG A 638 -45.95 18.36 27.96
CA ARG A 638 -46.46 18.02 29.30
C ARG A 638 -45.33 18.05 30.33
N ARG A 639 -44.17 17.49 30.00
CA ARG A 639 -43.00 17.47 30.88
C ARG A 639 -42.45 18.87 31.15
N LEU A 640 -42.30 19.68 30.10
CA LEU A 640 -41.77 21.05 30.22
C LEU A 640 -42.74 21.96 30.99
N ARG A 641 -44.06 21.84 30.77
CA ARG A 641 -45.06 22.57 31.56
C ARG A 641 -45.04 22.19 33.04
N ALA A 642 -44.92 20.88 33.35
CA ALA A 642 -44.77 20.42 34.72
C ALA A 642 -43.50 20.96 35.40
N ALA A 643 -42.50 21.37 34.62
CA ALA A 643 -41.27 21.99 35.08
C ALA A 643 -41.27 23.54 35.01
N GLY A 644 -42.41 24.19 34.76
CA GLY A 644 -42.54 25.66 34.76
C GLY A 644 -42.16 26.36 33.44
N ALA A 645 -42.10 25.62 32.33
CA ALA A 645 -41.79 26.17 31.00
C ALA A 645 -43.03 26.24 30.09
N ARG A 646 -43.16 27.33 29.31
CA ARG A 646 -44.15 27.54 28.25
C ARG A 646 -43.46 27.50 26.89
N LEU A 647 -44.09 26.84 25.92
CA LEU A 647 -43.54 26.71 24.57
C LEU A 647 -44.04 27.83 23.67
N ARG A 648 -43.18 28.26 22.75
CA ARG A 648 -43.55 29.21 21.67
C ARG A 648 -44.23 28.55 20.47
N PHE A 649 -44.30 27.21 20.42
CA PHE A 649 -44.80 26.43 19.28
C PHE A 649 -45.68 25.27 19.73
N GLY A 650 -46.66 24.88 18.90
CA GLY A 650 -47.58 23.76 19.13
C GLY A 650 -47.09 22.41 18.57
N PRO A 651 -47.90 21.33 18.69
CA PRO A 651 -47.56 20.01 18.18
C PRO A 651 -47.24 20.04 16.68
N GLN A 652 -46.11 19.47 16.30
CA GLN A 652 -45.61 19.47 14.93
C GLN A 652 -46.00 18.19 14.19
N PHE A 653 -46.14 18.30 12.87
CA PHE A 653 -46.33 17.16 11.97
C PHE A 653 -45.21 17.14 10.93
N LEU A 654 -44.49 16.02 10.84
CA LEU A 654 -43.52 15.77 9.78
C LEU A 654 -43.76 14.35 9.22
N PRO A 655 -43.36 14.08 7.96
CA PRO A 655 -43.33 12.73 7.42
C PRO A 655 -42.54 11.78 8.31
N VAL A 656 -42.98 10.52 8.43
CA VAL A 656 -42.40 9.51 9.33
C VAL A 656 -40.86 9.37 9.19
N PRO A 657 -40.27 9.34 7.97
CA PRO A 657 -38.81 9.26 7.84
C PRO A 657 -38.08 10.46 8.49
N ARG A 658 -38.56 11.68 8.24
CA ARG A 658 -38.01 12.92 8.82
C ARG A 658 -38.26 12.96 10.34
N ALA A 659 -39.42 12.49 10.79
CA ALA A 659 -39.77 12.37 12.20
C ALA A 659 -38.80 11.47 12.98
N LYS A 660 -38.43 10.31 12.41
CA LYS A 660 -37.44 9.41 13.00
C LYS A 660 -36.04 10.02 13.04
N ARG A 661 -35.65 10.79 12.01
CA ARG A 661 -34.38 11.54 12.00
C ARG A 661 -34.33 12.61 13.10
N VAL A 662 -35.43 13.34 13.34
CA VAL A 662 -35.53 14.27 14.48
C VAL A 662 -35.29 13.55 15.82
N ALA A 663 -35.81 12.32 15.98
CA ALA A 663 -35.56 11.54 17.19
C ALA A 663 -34.10 11.07 17.29
N ALA A 664 -33.53 10.55 16.19
CA ALA A 664 -32.12 10.12 16.16
C ALA A 664 -31.14 11.28 16.35
N ALA A 665 -31.51 12.50 15.94
CA ALA A 665 -30.73 13.72 16.16
C ALA A 665 -30.45 14.00 17.64
N LEU A 666 -31.25 13.44 18.57
CA LEU A 666 -31.00 13.53 20.02
C LEU A 666 -29.70 12.83 20.46
N ALA A 667 -29.18 11.91 19.65
CA ALA A 667 -27.94 11.19 19.94
C ALA A 667 -26.68 12.05 19.79
N PHE A 668 -26.78 13.15 19.02
CA PHE A 668 -25.68 14.07 18.77
C PHE A 668 -25.42 14.98 19.97
N PRO A 669 -24.15 15.19 20.36
CA PRO A 669 -23.81 16.14 21.41
C PRO A 669 -23.98 17.58 20.90
N LEU A 670 -24.42 18.47 21.78
CA LEU A 670 -24.50 19.91 21.52
C LEU A 670 -23.65 20.62 22.58
N SER A 671 -23.10 21.79 22.24
CA SER A 671 -22.37 22.62 23.20
C SER A 671 -23.34 23.24 24.21
N ASP A 672 -22.85 23.65 25.38
CA ASP A 672 -23.68 24.33 26.37
C ASP A 672 -24.32 25.62 25.81
N ALA A 673 -23.59 26.34 24.95
CA ALA A 673 -24.12 27.50 24.24
C ALA A 673 -25.24 27.14 23.26
N ALA A 674 -25.11 26.01 22.55
CA ALA A 674 -26.14 25.50 21.65
C ALA A 674 -27.38 25.03 22.43
N ASP A 675 -27.20 24.28 23.51
CA ASP A 675 -28.29 23.87 24.41
C ASP A 675 -28.95 25.10 25.07
N ALA A 676 -28.20 26.17 25.38
CA ALA A 676 -28.75 27.44 25.86
C ALA A 676 -29.54 28.19 24.77
N ALA A 677 -29.04 28.23 23.54
CA ALA A 677 -29.76 28.84 22.41
C ALA A 677 -31.11 28.14 22.15
N LEU A 678 -31.17 26.81 22.29
CA LEU A 678 -32.43 26.05 22.21
C LEU A 678 -33.45 26.46 23.28
N ARG A 679 -33.01 26.96 24.43
CA ARG A 679 -33.90 27.46 25.49
C ARG A 679 -34.63 28.73 25.08
N THR A 680 -34.17 29.49 24.09
CA THR A 680 -34.90 30.68 23.58
C THR A 680 -36.24 30.33 22.92
N PHE A 681 -36.44 29.06 22.54
CA PHE A 681 -37.71 28.51 22.05
C PHE A 681 -38.71 28.21 23.18
N ILE A 682 -38.29 28.39 24.44
CA ILE A 682 -39.04 28.13 25.67
C ILE A 682 -39.07 29.42 26.50
N THR A 683 -40.24 29.82 26.97
CA THR A 683 -40.39 30.92 27.94
C THR A 683 -40.64 30.33 29.32
N VAL A 684 -39.83 30.69 30.32
CA VAL A 684 -40.04 30.29 31.72
C VAL A 684 -41.09 31.23 32.33
N TRP A 685 -41.94 30.73 33.22
CA TRP A 685 -42.82 31.59 34.01
C TRP A 685 -41.98 32.54 34.88
N GLU A 686 -42.11 33.85 34.69
CA GLU A 686 -41.80 34.79 35.77
C GLU A 686 -42.94 34.68 36.80
N PRO A 687 -42.62 34.58 38.11
CA PRO A 687 -43.62 34.43 39.16
C PRO A 687 -44.58 35.62 39.26
#